data_AF-A0A0S8CQH5-F1
#
_entry.id   AF-A0A0S8CQH5-F1
#
_cell.length_a   1.000
_cell.length_b   1.000
_cell.length_c   1.000
_cell.angle_alpha   90.00
_cell.angle_beta   90.00
_cell.angle_gamma   90.00
#
_symmetry.space_group_name_H-M   'P 1'
#
loop_
_entity.id
_entity.type
_entity.pdbx_description
1 polymer ?
#
loop_
_entity_poly.entity_id
_entity_poly.type
_entity_poly.pdbx_seq_one_letter_code
_entity_poly.pdbx_strand_id
1 'polypeptide(L)'
;MTFRQPENLRGAYPLYITVSYQHADGIPVSSSSLAQVIIGSPGEKILGVTAVLDDDTGQGEVILELEAERPDVGLVTVTSHAPDALSIAPQSETVSLQGGQGQAKFTIKNIHGSEGSTYGVFFAAEYNVDGLHSFATAEIGIPVEKLPPVRSSDADILQTWFLAVLLFFAVVLLAAIIISRRLRQRLFQAETIPHLLDLCILLAVEIFIFSKLDLLSLFTATTTTGGDTASHYYTLQYLRHTLLPAGHISGWTMGNYAGFPILQFYFPLPFLIMCLLDLVMPLEVAFKLVTLLGTAGLPVAAYGMLRFMRSPFPGPGIGALVMLPFLFNSANSMWGGNILSTLAGEFSYSLSMSLSLILIGSLYRGVHENKGIVRNAILVFLVGFSHGYTLLFAEAVSLFLLITPYGFTRRVFYLFRVYALGFCLLAFWLVPLLVFTKYTTSYHLVWTIHSMQELIPEILQPPIVLGIAGSVLLLVAGSLTYRRNGPEILIQLAYLWFGLAAAVVFFVAAPRLGVVDIRYVPYGQLMICLMGALFLGWAAKNILPRRGLRWLLLVVMAAAVLNWTNSRTGPVTDWSTWNYEGFEAKKTWPVFERINKALAGSFQDPRVVFEHSQDHNVFGSSRAFESLPLFAGRATLEGLYMQASITAPFVFYIQSLVSRESSQPFPQYS
;
A
#
# COMPACT_ATOMS: atom_id res chain seq x y z
N MET A 1 -43.18 1.87 1.29
CA MET A 1 -43.00 3.26 0.83
C MET A 1 -44.36 3.78 0.41
N THR A 2 -44.88 4.85 1.02
CA THR A 2 -46.18 5.43 0.65
C THR A 2 -45.91 6.68 -0.18
N PHE A 3 -46.07 6.59 -1.50
CA PHE A 3 -45.85 7.70 -2.42
C PHE A 3 -47.06 8.63 -2.39
N ARG A 4 -46.89 9.90 -1.97
CA ARG A 4 -47.91 10.94 -2.12
C ARG A 4 -47.67 11.65 -3.45
N GLN A 5 -48.60 11.47 -4.38
CA GLN A 5 -48.54 12.04 -5.71
C GLN A 5 -48.69 13.58 -5.66
N PRO A 6 -47.81 14.35 -6.30
CA PRO A 6 -48.02 15.77 -6.56
C PRO A 6 -49.31 16.00 -7.40
N GLU A 7 -50.12 16.99 -7.03
CA GLU A 7 -51.46 17.24 -7.62
C GLU A 7 -51.45 17.53 -9.14
N ASN A 8 -50.29 17.84 -9.71
CA ASN A 8 -50.13 18.28 -11.10
C ASN A 8 -49.50 17.25 -12.06
N LEU A 9 -49.17 16.03 -11.61
CA LEU A 9 -48.62 15.01 -12.51
C LEU A 9 -49.73 14.41 -13.38
N ARG A 10 -49.58 14.49 -14.70
CA ARG A 10 -50.42 13.81 -15.70
C ARG A 10 -49.54 13.24 -16.80
N GLY A 11 -49.90 12.06 -17.32
CA GLY A 11 -49.19 11.37 -18.40
C GLY A 11 -48.46 10.10 -17.96
N ALA A 12 -47.46 9.71 -18.73
CA ALA A 12 -46.67 8.48 -18.56
C ALA A 12 -45.26 8.81 -18.06
N TYR A 13 -44.78 8.11 -17.02
CA TYR A 13 -43.46 8.33 -16.42
C TYR A 13 -42.66 7.01 -16.36
N PRO A 14 -41.33 7.07 -16.56
CA PRO A 14 -40.48 5.90 -16.42
C PRO A 14 -40.30 5.50 -14.95
N LEU A 15 -40.31 4.20 -14.69
CA LEU A 15 -39.98 3.61 -13.39
C LEU A 15 -38.74 2.72 -13.57
N TYR A 16 -37.62 3.17 -13.03
CA TYR A 16 -36.37 2.43 -13.05
C TYR A 16 -36.32 1.43 -11.90
N ILE A 17 -36.04 0.17 -12.23
CA ILE A 17 -35.98 -0.92 -11.26
C ILE A 17 -34.57 -1.52 -11.35
N THR A 18 -33.93 -1.70 -10.19
CA THR A 18 -32.69 -2.48 -10.08
C THR A 18 -32.87 -3.51 -8.99
N VAL A 19 -32.62 -4.77 -9.32
CA VAL A 19 -32.63 -5.89 -8.39
C VAL A 19 -31.20 -6.34 -8.22
N SER A 20 -30.67 -6.17 -7.01
CA SER A 20 -29.33 -6.63 -6.64
C SER A 20 -29.45 -7.84 -5.73
N TYR A 21 -28.69 -8.89 -6.03
CA TYR A 21 -28.65 -10.14 -5.27
C TYR A 21 -27.23 -10.70 -5.25
N GLN A 22 -26.97 -11.64 -4.34
CA GLN A 22 -25.66 -12.28 -4.23
C GLN A 22 -25.80 -13.73 -4.70
N HIS A 23 -24.97 -14.15 -5.65
CA HIS A 23 -24.87 -15.55 -6.04
C HIS A 23 -24.34 -16.41 -4.89
N ALA A 24 -24.55 -17.73 -4.98
CA ALA A 24 -24.13 -18.69 -3.95
C ALA A 24 -22.60 -18.74 -3.72
N ASP A 25 -21.82 -18.27 -4.69
CA ASP A 25 -20.36 -18.09 -4.63
C ASP A 25 -19.93 -16.76 -4.01
N GLY A 26 -20.88 -15.93 -3.56
CA GLY A 26 -20.62 -14.64 -2.96
C GLY A 26 -20.52 -13.48 -3.95
N ILE A 27 -20.65 -13.72 -5.26
CA ILE A 27 -20.54 -12.67 -6.28
C ILE A 27 -21.81 -11.79 -6.29
N PRO A 28 -21.70 -10.46 -6.08
CA PRO A 28 -22.83 -9.56 -6.19
C PRO A 28 -23.20 -9.37 -7.66
N VAL A 29 -24.46 -9.60 -8.00
CA VAL A 29 -25.02 -9.40 -9.34
C VAL A 29 -26.21 -8.46 -9.23
N SER A 30 -26.37 -7.59 -10.21
CA SER A 30 -27.57 -6.79 -10.36
C SER A 30 -28.14 -6.92 -11.76
N SER A 31 -29.45 -6.77 -11.84
CA SER A 31 -30.20 -6.68 -13.07
C SER A 31 -31.09 -5.44 -13.00
N SER A 32 -31.14 -4.70 -14.10
CA SER A 32 -31.94 -3.49 -14.21
C SER A 32 -33.08 -3.73 -15.17
N SER A 33 -34.15 -2.95 -15.02
CA SER A 33 -35.30 -2.97 -15.91
C SER A 33 -35.97 -1.60 -15.87
N LEU A 34 -36.78 -1.33 -16.89
CA LEU A 34 -37.53 -0.09 -17.03
C LEU A 34 -39.01 -0.42 -17.21
N ALA A 35 -39.84 0.16 -16.35
CA ALA A 35 -41.28 0.02 -16.36
C ALA A 35 -41.96 1.37 -16.60
N GLN A 36 -43.28 1.36 -16.80
CA GLN A 36 -44.09 2.54 -17.04
C GLN A 36 -45.11 2.73 -15.92
N VAL A 37 -45.25 3.96 -15.44
CA VAL A 37 -46.33 4.38 -14.55
C VAL A 37 -47.20 5.39 -15.28
N ILE A 38 -48.51 5.14 -15.33
CA ILE A 38 -49.48 6.01 -15.99
C ILE A 38 -50.29 6.74 -14.92
N ILE A 39 -50.36 8.06 -15.05
CA ILE A 39 -51.11 8.94 -14.17
C ILE A 39 -52.16 9.69 -15.00
N GLY A 40 -53.42 9.28 -14.88
CA GLY A 40 -54.51 9.79 -15.71
C GLY A 40 -54.57 9.10 -17.08
N SER A 41 -54.75 9.89 -18.15
CA SER A 41 -54.76 9.37 -19.52
C SER A 41 -53.35 9.42 -20.14
N PRO A 42 -52.84 8.31 -20.69
CA PRO A 42 -51.57 8.33 -21.42
C PRO A 42 -51.73 9.15 -22.70
N GLY A 43 -50.76 10.02 -22.99
CA GLY A 43 -50.69 10.70 -24.29
C GLY A 43 -50.35 9.72 -25.42
N GLU A 44 -50.50 10.17 -26.68
CA GLU A 44 -50.06 9.39 -27.84
C GLU A 44 -48.53 9.18 -27.82
N LYS A 45 -48.09 7.97 -28.20
CA LYS A 45 -46.67 7.65 -28.35
C LYS A 45 -46.22 8.11 -29.74
N ILE A 46 -45.66 9.30 -29.81
CA ILE A 46 -45.28 9.99 -31.06
C ILE A 46 -43.75 10.12 -31.23
N LEU A 47 -42.97 9.42 -30.41
CA LEU A 47 -41.51 9.41 -30.44
C LEU A 47 -41.02 7.96 -30.54
N GLY A 48 -40.25 7.66 -31.58
CA GLY A 48 -39.46 6.45 -31.74
C GLY A 48 -38.04 6.66 -31.21
N VAL A 49 -37.49 5.62 -30.59
CA VAL A 49 -36.12 5.62 -30.06
C VAL A 49 -35.49 4.29 -30.35
N THR A 50 -34.32 4.31 -30.99
CA THR A 50 -33.52 3.10 -31.26
C THR A 50 -32.14 3.27 -30.67
N ALA A 51 -31.65 2.27 -29.94
CA ALA A 51 -30.29 2.26 -29.39
C ALA A 51 -29.41 1.32 -30.22
N VAL A 52 -28.23 1.79 -30.63
CA VAL A 52 -27.25 1.03 -31.40
C VAL A 52 -25.90 1.12 -30.70
N LEU A 53 -25.25 -0.03 -30.50
CA LEU A 53 -23.87 -0.07 -30.03
C LEU A 53 -22.93 0.20 -31.20
N ASP A 54 -22.09 1.22 -31.08
CA ASP A 54 -21.04 1.53 -32.03
C ASP A 54 -19.82 0.63 -31.78
N ASP A 55 -19.80 -0.50 -32.49
CA ASP A 55 -18.74 -1.51 -32.41
C ASP A 55 -17.41 -1.04 -33.04
N ASP A 56 -17.41 0.00 -33.87
CA ASP A 56 -16.23 0.41 -34.66
C ASP A 56 -15.20 1.20 -33.82
N THR A 57 -15.64 1.82 -32.72
CA THR A 57 -14.78 2.64 -31.86
C THR A 57 -14.01 1.84 -30.81
N GLY A 58 -14.53 0.66 -30.41
CA GLY A 58 -14.03 -0.09 -29.25
C GLY A 58 -14.14 0.66 -27.91
N GLN A 59 -14.90 1.77 -27.86
CA GLN A 59 -15.03 2.62 -26.67
C GLN A 59 -16.33 2.38 -25.89
N GLY A 60 -17.14 1.40 -26.30
CA GLY A 60 -18.43 1.11 -25.67
C GLY A 60 -19.44 2.24 -25.84
N GLU A 61 -19.42 2.93 -26.99
CA GLU A 61 -20.39 3.99 -27.28
C GLU A 61 -21.73 3.41 -27.73
N VAL A 62 -22.82 3.90 -27.15
CA VAL A 62 -24.19 3.65 -27.58
C VAL A 62 -24.76 4.94 -28.12
N ILE A 63 -25.22 4.89 -29.36
CA ILE A 63 -25.88 5.99 -30.05
C ILE A 63 -27.39 5.73 -30.00
N LEU A 64 -28.15 6.70 -29.51
CA LEU A 64 -29.61 6.68 -29.59
C LEU A 64 -30.08 7.58 -30.72
N GLU A 65 -30.87 7.01 -31.62
CA GLU A 65 -31.55 7.72 -32.69
C GLU A 65 -32.99 8.02 -32.26
N LEU A 66 -33.36 9.30 -32.29
CA LEU A 66 -34.67 9.81 -31.91
C LEU A 66 -35.43 10.26 -33.16
N GLU A 67 -36.67 9.81 -33.31
CA GLU A 67 -37.54 10.19 -34.43
C GLU A 67 -38.94 10.53 -33.92
N ALA A 68 -39.37 11.77 -34.08
CA ALA A 68 -40.68 12.26 -33.68
C ALA A 68 -41.62 12.39 -34.89
N GLU A 69 -42.84 11.87 -34.75
CA GLU A 69 -43.88 11.94 -35.79
C GLU A 69 -44.49 13.35 -35.93
N ARG A 70 -44.36 14.18 -34.88
CA ARG A 70 -44.84 15.57 -34.87
C ARG A 70 -43.69 16.56 -34.61
N PRO A 71 -43.71 17.73 -35.28
CA PRO A 71 -42.66 18.75 -35.16
C PRO A 71 -42.71 19.55 -33.85
N ASP A 72 -43.74 19.36 -33.01
CA ASP A 72 -43.89 20.03 -31.71
C ASP A 72 -43.10 19.35 -30.57
N VAL A 73 -42.54 18.16 -30.80
CA VAL A 73 -41.55 17.53 -29.92
C VAL A 73 -40.19 18.20 -30.14
N GLY A 74 -40.00 19.40 -29.60
CA GLY A 74 -38.78 20.18 -29.84
C GLY A 74 -37.56 19.78 -28.98
N LEU A 75 -37.81 19.20 -27.80
CA LEU A 75 -36.79 18.92 -26.79
C LEU A 75 -37.11 17.60 -26.07
N VAL A 76 -36.14 16.68 -26.06
CA VAL A 76 -36.26 15.35 -25.49
C VAL A 76 -35.14 15.14 -24.49
N THR A 77 -35.45 14.66 -23.28
CA THR A 77 -34.42 14.28 -22.30
C THR A 77 -34.29 12.77 -22.27
N VAL A 78 -33.11 12.27 -22.64
CA VAL A 78 -32.80 10.84 -22.61
C VAL A 78 -32.10 10.53 -21.29
N THR A 79 -32.68 9.64 -20.49
CA THR A 79 -32.14 9.17 -19.22
C THR A 79 -31.78 7.70 -19.34
N SER A 80 -30.53 7.36 -19.00
CA SER A 80 -30.00 5.98 -19.05
C SER A 80 -30.13 5.26 -17.70
N HIS A 81 -30.30 3.94 -17.75
CA HIS A 81 -30.36 3.06 -16.59
C HIS A 81 -29.75 1.70 -16.89
N ALA A 82 -28.85 1.24 -16.04
CA ALA A 82 -28.14 -0.02 -16.23
C ALA A 82 -27.90 -0.76 -14.91
N PRO A 83 -27.52 -2.04 -14.97
CA PRO A 83 -27.04 -2.79 -13.81
C PRO A 83 -25.78 -2.17 -13.21
N ASP A 84 -25.56 -2.35 -11.91
CA ASP A 84 -24.40 -1.83 -11.18
C ASP A 84 -23.05 -2.33 -11.73
N ALA A 85 -23.07 -3.42 -12.52
CA ALA A 85 -21.91 -3.95 -13.22
C ALA A 85 -21.33 -2.98 -14.27
N LEU A 86 -22.15 -2.06 -14.78
CA LEU A 86 -21.81 -1.13 -15.86
C LEU A 86 -21.88 0.33 -15.39
N SER A 87 -21.00 1.17 -15.92
CA SER A 87 -21.10 2.63 -15.80
C SER A 87 -21.53 3.25 -17.12
N ILE A 88 -22.37 4.28 -17.08
CA ILE A 88 -22.84 5.03 -18.25
C ILE A 88 -22.59 6.53 -18.03
N ALA A 89 -22.02 7.20 -19.02
CA ALA A 89 -21.79 8.63 -19.03
C ALA A 89 -22.19 9.25 -20.39
N PRO A 90 -22.95 10.36 -20.41
CA PRO A 90 -23.61 11.00 -19.28
C PRO A 90 -24.78 10.15 -18.72
N GLN A 91 -25.28 10.43 -17.51
CA GLN A 91 -26.47 9.71 -17.01
C GLN A 91 -27.76 10.16 -17.72
N SER A 92 -27.84 11.43 -18.10
CA SER A 92 -28.91 11.98 -18.92
C SER A 92 -28.36 13.01 -19.91
N GLU A 93 -29.00 13.10 -21.07
CA GLU A 93 -28.67 14.04 -22.13
C GLU A 93 -29.95 14.66 -22.69
N THR A 94 -29.97 15.98 -22.86
CA THR A 94 -31.11 16.69 -23.47
C THR A 94 -30.78 16.99 -24.93
N VAL A 95 -31.60 16.47 -25.83
CA VAL A 95 -31.46 16.61 -27.28
C VAL A 95 -32.56 17.51 -27.83
N SER A 96 -32.19 18.48 -28.66
CA SER A 96 -33.16 19.25 -29.45
C SER A 96 -33.34 18.58 -30.81
N LEU A 97 -34.58 18.24 -31.17
CA LEU A 97 -34.88 17.57 -32.43
C LEU A 97 -34.92 18.59 -33.58
N GLN A 98 -34.15 18.35 -34.64
CA GLN A 98 -34.18 19.15 -35.86
C GLN A 98 -34.93 18.38 -36.95
N GLY A 99 -36.04 18.94 -37.43
CA GLY A 99 -36.89 18.26 -38.42
C GLY A 99 -37.52 16.96 -37.91
N GLY A 100 -37.74 16.84 -36.60
CA GLY A 100 -38.25 15.63 -35.95
C GLY A 100 -37.17 14.58 -35.64
N GLN A 101 -35.89 14.80 -35.96
CA GLN A 101 -34.82 13.85 -35.72
C GLN A 101 -33.75 14.39 -34.77
N GLY A 102 -33.11 13.51 -34.01
CA GLY A 102 -32.00 13.85 -33.11
C GLY A 102 -31.19 12.63 -32.70
N GLN A 103 -30.00 12.87 -32.13
CA GLN A 103 -29.14 11.80 -31.62
C GLN A 103 -28.64 12.14 -30.21
N ALA A 104 -28.56 11.13 -29.35
CA ALA A 104 -27.90 11.18 -28.05
C ALA A 104 -26.77 10.15 -27.99
N LYS A 105 -25.70 10.42 -27.24
CA LYS A 105 -24.53 9.55 -27.16
C LYS A 105 -24.18 9.22 -25.72
N PHE A 106 -24.02 7.92 -25.45
CA PHE A 106 -23.71 7.41 -24.12
C PHE A 106 -22.49 6.49 -24.19
N THR A 107 -21.47 6.78 -23.39
CA THR A 107 -20.31 5.91 -23.23
C THR A 107 -20.57 4.93 -22.09
N ILE A 108 -20.35 3.64 -22.35
CA ILE A 108 -20.57 2.56 -21.40
C ILE A 108 -19.24 1.88 -21.08
N LYS A 109 -18.94 1.69 -19.81
CA LYS A 109 -17.71 0.99 -19.36
C LYS A 109 -18.02 -0.15 -18.42
N ASN A 110 -17.24 -1.22 -18.53
CA ASN A 110 -17.31 -2.36 -17.65
C ASN A 110 -16.62 -2.05 -16.30
N ILE A 111 -17.39 -2.02 -15.21
CA ILE A 111 -16.86 -1.87 -13.85
C ILE A 111 -16.46 -3.25 -13.32
N HIS A 112 -17.37 -4.21 -13.34
CA HIS A 112 -17.17 -5.55 -12.77
C HIS A 112 -18.11 -6.62 -13.36
N GLY A 113 -18.65 -6.39 -14.55
CA GLY A 113 -19.42 -7.38 -15.28
C GLY A 113 -18.58 -8.62 -15.58
N SER A 114 -19.21 -9.80 -15.46
CA SER A 114 -18.55 -11.08 -15.71
C SER A 114 -18.30 -11.30 -17.20
N GLU A 115 -17.13 -11.83 -17.54
CA GLU A 115 -16.77 -12.24 -18.90
C GLU A 115 -17.82 -13.25 -19.44
N GLY A 116 -18.15 -13.18 -20.72
CA GLY A 116 -19.24 -13.98 -21.34
C GLY A 116 -20.67 -13.55 -20.98
N SER A 117 -20.86 -12.53 -20.13
CA SER A 117 -22.21 -12.04 -19.77
C SER A 117 -22.68 -10.90 -20.68
N THR A 118 -24.00 -10.76 -20.81
CA THR A 118 -24.65 -9.64 -21.50
C THR A 118 -25.57 -8.94 -20.52
N TYR A 119 -25.40 -7.63 -20.35
CA TYR A 119 -26.22 -6.82 -19.44
C TYR A 119 -27.18 -5.95 -20.25
N GLY A 120 -28.44 -5.90 -19.83
CA GLY A 120 -29.44 -5.03 -20.43
C GLY A 120 -29.26 -3.59 -19.97
N VAL A 121 -29.16 -2.66 -20.90
CA VAL A 121 -29.15 -1.21 -20.66
C VAL A 121 -30.42 -0.61 -21.22
N PHE A 122 -31.04 0.28 -20.44
CA PHE A 122 -32.35 0.86 -20.73
C PHE A 122 -32.24 2.38 -20.82
N PHE A 123 -32.99 2.96 -21.75
CA PHE A 123 -33.06 4.40 -21.96
C PHE A 123 -34.52 4.83 -22.00
N ALA A 124 -34.84 5.92 -21.30
CA ALA A 124 -36.12 6.61 -21.43
C ALA A 124 -35.90 7.97 -22.08
N ALA A 125 -36.54 8.20 -23.22
CA ALA A 125 -36.56 9.49 -23.89
C ALA A 125 -37.86 10.22 -23.52
N GLU A 126 -37.78 11.15 -22.59
CA GLU A 126 -38.89 11.88 -21.98
C GLU A 126 -39.16 13.20 -22.73
N TYR A 127 -40.44 13.49 -22.97
CA TYR A 127 -40.89 14.70 -23.67
C TYR A 127 -42.27 15.15 -23.17
N ASN A 128 -42.62 16.41 -23.44
CA ASN A 128 -43.91 16.98 -23.06
C ASN A 128 -44.61 17.54 -24.29
N VAL A 129 -45.86 17.12 -24.53
CA VAL A 129 -46.72 17.64 -25.60
C VAL A 129 -48.12 17.87 -25.04
N ASP A 130 -48.75 18.97 -25.43
CA ASP A 130 -50.12 19.35 -25.02
C ASP A 130 -50.35 19.34 -23.48
N GLY A 131 -49.29 19.62 -22.71
CA GLY A 131 -49.33 19.63 -21.24
C GLY A 131 -49.33 18.24 -20.57
N LEU A 132 -49.07 17.18 -21.34
CA LEU A 132 -48.91 15.80 -20.86
C LEU A 132 -47.45 15.37 -20.97
N HIS A 133 -46.97 14.67 -19.94
CA HIS A 133 -45.67 14.00 -19.97
C HIS A 133 -45.78 12.65 -20.67
N SER A 134 -44.87 12.36 -21.60
CA SER A 134 -44.78 11.08 -22.29
C SER A 134 -43.32 10.67 -22.42
N PHE A 135 -43.07 9.40 -22.69
CA PHE A 135 -41.73 8.92 -22.99
C PHE A 135 -41.77 7.74 -23.96
N ALA A 136 -40.63 7.54 -24.61
CA ALA A 136 -40.32 6.36 -25.41
C ALA A 136 -39.13 5.63 -24.79
N THR A 137 -39.01 4.33 -25.08
CA THR A 137 -38.01 3.47 -24.45
C THR A 137 -37.16 2.78 -25.49
N ALA A 138 -35.86 2.70 -25.24
CA ALA A 138 -34.97 1.80 -25.95
C ALA A 138 -34.26 0.90 -24.95
N GLU A 139 -34.01 -0.34 -25.34
CA GLU A 139 -33.20 -1.28 -24.58
C GLU A 139 -32.14 -1.89 -25.50
N ILE A 140 -30.97 -2.19 -24.94
CA ILE A 140 -29.89 -2.84 -25.65
C ILE A 140 -29.17 -3.81 -24.72
N GLY A 141 -28.94 -5.03 -25.19
CA GLY A 141 -28.09 -6.00 -24.51
C GLY A 141 -26.63 -5.77 -24.88
N ILE A 142 -25.79 -5.50 -23.89
CA ILE A 142 -24.38 -5.18 -24.11
C ILE A 142 -23.51 -6.34 -23.61
N PRO A 143 -22.79 -7.04 -24.50
CA PRO A 143 -21.80 -8.02 -24.10
C PRO A 143 -20.65 -7.33 -23.37
N VAL A 144 -20.29 -7.83 -22.18
CA VAL A 144 -19.21 -7.27 -21.36
C VAL A 144 -17.88 -7.22 -22.11
N GLU A 145 -17.61 -8.22 -22.93
CA GLU A 145 -16.36 -8.35 -23.69
C GLU A 145 -16.14 -7.22 -24.71
N LYS A 146 -17.21 -6.52 -25.09
CA LYS A 146 -17.17 -5.38 -26.00
C LYS A 146 -16.99 -4.04 -25.28
N LEU A 147 -17.02 -4.04 -23.95
CA LEU A 147 -16.90 -2.82 -23.17
C LEU A 147 -15.45 -2.60 -22.75
N PRO A 148 -14.94 -1.35 -22.86
CA PRO A 148 -13.67 -1.03 -22.25
C PRO A 148 -13.78 -1.24 -20.74
N PRO A 149 -12.83 -1.94 -20.10
CA PRO A 149 -12.76 -1.95 -18.65
C PRO A 149 -12.57 -0.51 -18.15
N VAL A 150 -12.99 -0.20 -16.92
CA VAL A 150 -12.70 1.11 -16.27
C VAL A 150 -11.19 1.43 -16.17
N ARG A 151 -10.32 0.47 -16.53
CA ARG A 151 -8.87 0.60 -16.65
C ARG A 151 -8.47 1.68 -17.67
N SER A 152 -7.52 2.52 -17.29
CA SER A 152 -6.80 3.39 -18.25
C SER A 152 -5.84 2.54 -19.09
N SER A 153 -5.89 2.65 -20.42
CA SER A 153 -4.91 2.06 -21.35
C SER A 153 -3.45 2.41 -21.01
N ASP A 154 -3.25 3.50 -20.27
CA ASP A 154 -1.96 3.95 -19.75
C ASP A 154 -1.28 2.96 -18.79
N ALA A 155 -2.06 2.12 -18.09
CA ALA A 155 -1.51 1.17 -17.11
C ALA A 155 -0.70 0.05 -17.78
N ASP A 156 -1.21 -0.51 -18.87
CA ASP A 156 -0.52 -1.54 -19.65
C ASP A 156 0.76 -0.99 -20.31
N ILE A 157 0.69 0.27 -20.78
CA ILE A 157 1.83 0.99 -21.33
C ILE A 157 2.90 1.18 -20.24
N LEU A 158 2.53 1.69 -19.07
CA LEU A 158 3.45 1.91 -17.95
C LEU A 158 4.07 0.61 -17.45
N GLN A 159 3.29 -0.45 -17.32
CA GLN A 159 3.80 -1.77 -16.94
C GLN A 159 4.81 -2.28 -17.99
N THR A 160 4.48 -2.14 -19.27
CA THR A 160 5.37 -2.54 -20.38
C THR A 160 6.67 -1.73 -20.35
N TRP A 161 6.59 -0.41 -20.16
CA TRP A 161 7.77 0.45 -20.01
C TRP A 161 8.62 0.07 -18.81
N PHE A 162 7.99 -0.17 -17.65
CA PHE A 162 8.68 -0.59 -16.45
C PHE A 162 9.43 -1.91 -16.65
N LEU A 163 8.76 -2.91 -17.24
CA LEU A 163 9.39 -4.19 -17.60
C LEU A 163 10.50 -4.01 -18.64
N ALA A 164 10.32 -3.12 -19.63
CA ALA A 164 11.33 -2.81 -20.63
C ALA A 164 12.57 -2.13 -20.00
N VAL A 165 12.38 -1.23 -19.02
CA VAL A 165 13.47 -0.60 -18.27
C VAL A 165 14.21 -1.64 -17.43
N LEU A 166 13.49 -2.52 -16.72
CA LEU A 166 14.10 -3.62 -15.99
C LEU A 166 14.89 -4.56 -16.91
N LEU A 167 14.33 -4.89 -18.07
CA LEU A 167 14.99 -5.71 -19.08
C LEU A 167 16.23 -4.99 -19.63
N PHE A 168 16.15 -3.68 -19.90
CA PHE A 168 17.29 -2.87 -20.33
C PHE A 168 18.41 -2.90 -19.29
N PHE A 169 18.11 -2.68 -18.01
CA PHE A 169 19.12 -2.78 -16.94
C PHE A 169 19.68 -4.20 -16.81
N ALA A 170 18.86 -5.23 -16.96
CA ALA A 170 19.31 -6.61 -16.97
C ALA A 170 20.25 -6.91 -18.15
N VAL A 171 19.93 -6.40 -19.34
CA VAL A 171 20.75 -6.50 -20.56
C VAL A 171 22.05 -5.72 -20.41
N VAL A 172 22.03 -4.50 -19.88
CA VAL A 172 23.23 -3.70 -19.59
C VAL A 172 24.12 -4.39 -18.57
N LEU A 173 23.53 -4.96 -17.50
CA LEU A 173 24.26 -5.75 -16.52
C LEU A 173 24.89 -6.98 -17.17
N LEU A 174 24.14 -7.71 -18.01
CA LEU A 174 24.63 -8.87 -18.75
C LEU A 174 25.75 -8.48 -19.70
N ALA A 175 25.61 -7.37 -20.43
CA ALA A 175 26.62 -6.83 -21.32
C ALA A 175 27.88 -6.40 -20.55
N ALA A 176 27.74 -5.77 -19.38
CA ALA A 176 28.85 -5.43 -18.51
C ALA A 176 29.61 -6.68 -18.02
N ILE A 177 28.88 -7.76 -17.71
CA ILE A 177 29.44 -9.08 -17.37
C ILE A 177 30.19 -9.68 -18.58
N ILE A 178 29.59 -9.64 -19.76
CA ILE A 178 30.19 -10.14 -21.01
C ILE A 178 31.41 -9.30 -21.39
N ILE A 179 31.41 -7.98 -21.28
CA ILE A 179 32.53 -7.15 -21.75
C ILE A 179 33.68 -7.16 -20.74
N SER A 180 33.38 -7.10 -19.45
CA SER A 180 34.42 -6.99 -18.41
C SER A 180 35.00 -8.35 -18.03
N ARG A 181 36.21 -8.67 -18.54
CA ARG A 181 36.98 -9.85 -18.09
C ARG A 181 37.22 -9.85 -16.58
N ARG A 182 37.40 -8.69 -15.94
CA ARG A 182 37.54 -8.57 -14.48
C ARG A 182 36.24 -8.90 -13.74
N LEU A 183 35.09 -8.46 -14.26
CA LEU A 183 33.78 -8.76 -13.65
C LEU A 183 33.44 -10.24 -13.86
N ARG A 184 33.70 -10.80 -15.05
CA ARG A 184 33.56 -12.23 -15.33
C ARG A 184 34.46 -13.10 -14.46
N GLN A 185 35.73 -12.74 -14.31
CA GLN A 185 36.66 -13.44 -13.40
C GLN A 185 36.23 -13.33 -11.93
N ARG A 186 35.60 -12.23 -11.51
CA ARG A 186 35.05 -12.07 -10.15
C ARG A 186 33.70 -12.76 -9.93
N LEU A 187 32.91 -13.03 -10.96
CA LEU A 187 31.57 -13.64 -10.84
C LEU A 187 31.57 -15.15 -11.10
N PHE A 188 32.49 -15.67 -11.93
CA PHE A 188 32.52 -17.07 -12.37
C PHE A 188 33.76 -17.87 -11.92
N GLN A 189 34.47 -17.44 -10.87
CA GLN A 189 35.42 -18.31 -10.17
C GLN A 189 34.66 -19.42 -9.41
N ALA A 190 35.29 -20.58 -9.17
CA ALA A 190 34.69 -21.66 -8.36
C ALA A 190 34.36 -21.23 -6.91
N GLU A 191 34.94 -20.11 -6.46
CA GLU A 191 34.63 -19.45 -5.18
C GLU A 191 33.40 -18.51 -5.24
N THR A 192 32.86 -18.21 -6.42
CA THR A 192 31.77 -17.24 -6.66
C THR A 192 30.46 -17.86 -7.15
N ILE A 193 30.40 -19.18 -7.41
CA ILE A 193 29.14 -19.95 -7.51
C ILE A 193 28.17 -19.62 -6.35
N PRO A 194 28.64 -19.50 -5.08
CA PRO A 194 27.82 -19.00 -3.97
C PRO A 194 27.11 -17.68 -4.24
N HIS A 195 27.75 -16.74 -4.93
CA HIS A 195 27.19 -15.41 -5.20
C HIS A 195 26.14 -15.43 -6.33
N LEU A 196 26.34 -16.26 -7.35
CA LEU A 196 25.32 -16.44 -8.39
C LEU A 196 24.06 -17.11 -7.83
N LEU A 197 24.24 -18.14 -6.98
CA LEU A 197 23.12 -18.80 -6.33
C LEU A 197 22.38 -17.89 -5.36
N ASP A 198 23.11 -17.11 -4.55
CA ASP A 198 22.50 -16.09 -3.68
C ASP A 198 21.64 -15.10 -4.51
N LEU A 199 22.14 -14.68 -5.69
CA LEU A 199 21.39 -13.80 -6.59
C LEU A 199 20.14 -14.49 -7.18
N CYS A 200 20.25 -15.74 -7.60
CA CYS A 200 19.10 -16.53 -8.06
C CYS A 200 18.05 -16.70 -6.96
N ILE A 201 18.50 -16.89 -5.71
CA ILE A 201 17.61 -17.00 -4.54
C ILE A 201 16.91 -15.68 -4.26
N LEU A 202 17.63 -14.55 -4.26
CA LEU A 202 17.03 -13.23 -4.13
C LEU A 202 16.00 -12.99 -5.22
N LEU A 203 16.33 -13.28 -6.48
CA LEU A 203 15.40 -13.17 -7.59
C LEU A 203 14.17 -14.08 -7.40
N ALA A 204 14.35 -15.33 -6.97
CA ALA A 204 13.24 -16.24 -6.71
C ALA A 204 12.34 -15.77 -5.56
N VAL A 205 12.92 -15.16 -4.51
CA VAL A 205 12.18 -14.55 -3.41
C VAL A 205 11.37 -13.35 -3.89
N GLU A 206 11.96 -12.45 -4.67
CA GLU A 206 11.23 -11.30 -5.23
C GLU A 206 10.12 -11.75 -6.18
N ILE A 207 10.40 -12.69 -7.10
CA ILE A 207 9.38 -13.27 -7.98
C ILE A 207 8.24 -13.87 -7.15
N PHE A 208 8.56 -14.57 -6.05
CA PHE A 208 7.53 -15.13 -5.18
C PHE A 208 6.68 -14.02 -4.53
N ILE A 209 7.28 -12.98 -3.96
CA ILE A 209 6.56 -11.85 -3.35
C ILE A 209 5.61 -11.22 -4.37
N PHE A 210 6.14 -10.81 -5.51
CA PHE A 210 5.39 -10.10 -6.55
C PHE A 210 4.36 -11.00 -7.26
N SER A 211 4.55 -12.33 -7.27
CA SER A 211 3.53 -13.27 -7.78
C SER A 211 2.27 -13.34 -6.93
N LYS A 212 2.29 -12.81 -5.70
CA LYS A 212 1.16 -12.78 -4.76
C LYS A 212 0.52 -11.40 -4.64
N LEU A 213 1.00 -10.42 -5.40
CA LEU A 213 0.45 -9.07 -5.45
C LEU A 213 -0.29 -8.87 -6.76
N ASP A 214 -1.27 -7.98 -6.75
CA ASP A 214 -1.94 -7.54 -7.97
C ASP A 214 -1.05 -6.54 -8.72
N LEU A 215 -0.17 -7.08 -9.58
CA LEU A 215 0.81 -6.29 -10.31
C LEU A 215 0.17 -5.31 -11.29
N LEU A 216 -1.00 -5.64 -11.85
CA LEU A 216 -1.64 -4.78 -12.83
C LEU A 216 -2.17 -3.51 -12.14
N SER A 217 -2.82 -3.69 -10.99
CA SER A 217 -3.33 -2.58 -10.17
C SER A 217 -2.24 -1.66 -9.61
N LEU A 218 -0.98 -2.11 -9.56
CA LEU A 218 0.15 -1.23 -9.20
C LEU A 218 0.40 -0.13 -10.24
N PHE A 219 0.10 -0.39 -11.52
CA PHE A 219 0.35 0.54 -12.62
C PHE A 219 -0.88 1.31 -13.06
N THR A 220 -2.04 1.10 -12.43
CA THR A 220 -3.23 1.92 -12.68
C THR A 220 -3.10 3.28 -11.99
N ALA A 221 -3.47 4.35 -12.69
CA ALA A 221 -3.48 5.71 -12.15
C ALA A 221 -4.75 5.96 -11.32
N THR A 222 -4.93 5.16 -10.26
CA THR A 222 -6.05 5.24 -9.32
C THR A 222 -5.55 5.50 -7.91
N THR A 223 -6.33 6.28 -7.14
CA THR A 223 -5.98 6.69 -5.79
C THR A 223 -6.03 5.48 -4.86
N THR A 224 -4.91 5.14 -4.21
CA THR A 224 -4.79 3.93 -3.37
C THR A 224 -5.78 3.94 -2.20
N THR A 225 -6.34 2.77 -1.86
CA THR A 225 -7.25 2.60 -0.71
C THR A 225 -6.65 1.71 0.38
N GLY A 226 -7.47 1.27 1.33
CA GLY A 226 -7.08 0.36 2.41
C GLY A 226 -6.59 1.10 3.66
N GLY A 227 -7.11 0.68 4.83
CA GLY A 227 -6.70 1.16 6.14
C GLY A 227 -6.35 2.64 6.22
N ASP A 228 -5.18 2.93 6.78
CA ASP A 228 -4.57 4.26 6.84
C ASP A 228 -3.97 4.71 5.51
N THR A 229 -3.60 3.76 4.63
CA THR A 229 -3.02 4.02 3.31
C THR A 229 -3.88 4.98 2.48
N ALA A 230 -5.20 4.85 2.53
CA ALA A 230 -6.12 5.74 1.82
C ALA A 230 -5.95 7.22 2.19
N SER A 231 -5.72 7.52 3.48
CA SER A 231 -5.58 8.88 3.99
C SER A 231 -4.20 9.50 3.71
N HIS A 232 -3.20 8.67 3.40
CA HIS A 232 -1.85 9.14 3.09
C HIS A 232 -1.76 9.87 1.74
N TYR A 233 -2.65 9.57 0.80
CA TYR A 233 -2.55 10.12 -0.56
C TYR A 233 -2.73 11.65 -0.59
N TYR A 234 -3.65 12.19 0.22
CA TYR A 234 -3.80 13.65 0.38
C TYR A 234 -2.49 14.32 0.83
N THR A 235 -1.72 13.65 1.69
CA THR A 235 -0.42 14.18 2.16
C THR A 235 0.61 14.20 1.05
N LEU A 236 0.65 13.17 0.21
CA LEU A 236 1.51 13.16 -0.97
C LEU A 236 1.12 14.30 -1.93
N GLN A 237 -0.16 14.43 -2.25
CA GLN A 237 -0.66 15.48 -3.13
C GLN A 237 -0.30 16.88 -2.59
N TYR A 238 -0.55 17.12 -1.30
CA TYR A 238 -0.24 18.40 -0.66
C TYR A 238 1.26 18.69 -0.66
N LEU A 239 2.11 17.70 -0.38
CA LEU A 239 3.57 17.83 -0.50
C LEU A 239 3.97 18.22 -1.93
N ARG A 240 3.48 17.48 -2.92
CA ARG A 240 3.88 17.60 -4.32
C ARG A 240 3.47 18.93 -4.95
N HIS A 241 2.24 19.38 -4.68
CA HIS A 241 1.63 20.50 -5.38
C HIS A 241 1.60 21.80 -4.56
N THR A 242 1.78 21.74 -3.23
CA THR A 242 1.77 22.93 -2.37
C THR A 242 3.12 23.19 -1.71
N LEU A 243 3.69 22.19 -1.01
CA LEU A 243 4.90 22.40 -0.21
C LEU A 243 6.18 22.48 -1.06
N LEU A 244 6.43 21.50 -1.93
CA LEU A 244 7.65 21.45 -2.73
C LEU A 244 7.82 22.66 -3.67
N PRO A 245 6.77 23.14 -4.38
CA PRO A 245 6.87 24.37 -5.17
C PRO A 245 7.23 25.60 -4.34
N ALA A 246 6.86 25.63 -3.06
CA ALA A 246 7.23 26.68 -2.12
C ALA A 246 8.60 26.45 -1.45
N GLY A 247 9.34 25.40 -1.82
CA GLY A 247 10.65 25.05 -1.24
C GLY A 247 10.56 24.42 0.16
N HIS A 248 9.40 23.85 0.51
CA HIS A 248 9.14 23.26 1.82
C HIS A 248 8.96 21.73 1.73
N ILE A 249 9.33 21.02 2.80
CA ILE A 249 9.12 19.57 2.96
C ILE A 249 8.13 19.22 4.09
N SER A 250 7.78 20.21 4.90
CA SER A 250 6.75 20.19 5.93
C SER A 250 6.06 21.55 5.93
N GLY A 251 4.85 21.64 6.44
CA GLY A 251 4.11 22.90 6.46
C GLY A 251 2.82 22.81 7.25
N TRP A 252 1.88 23.72 7.00
CA TRP A 252 0.61 23.78 7.69
C TRP A 252 -0.55 23.56 6.72
N THR A 253 -1.40 22.58 6.99
CA THR A 253 -2.62 22.36 6.20
C THR A 253 -3.87 22.58 7.04
N MET A 254 -4.91 23.15 6.43
CA MET A 254 -6.24 23.28 7.02
C MET A 254 -7.16 22.08 6.72
N GLY A 255 -6.71 21.11 5.93
CA GLY A 255 -7.53 20.01 5.42
C GLY A 255 -8.18 19.15 6.50
N ASN A 256 -7.44 18.78 7.55
CA ASN A 256 -7.91 17.95 8.66
C ASN A 256 -7.61 18.63 10.01
N TYR A 257 -8.18 18.11 11.09
CA TYR A 257 -7.90 18.50 12.48
C TYR A 257 -7.91 20.01 12.76
N ALA A 258 -8.81 20.75 12.12
CA ALA A 258 -8.87 22.22 12.29
C ALA A 258 -7.57 22.96 11.93
N GLY A 259 -6.62 22.32 11.25
CA GLY A 259 -5.27 22.84 11.05
C GLY A 259 -4.20 22.03 11.80
N PHE A 260 -3.19 21.52 11.10
CA PHE A 260 -2.05 20.85 11.75
C PHE A 260 -0.75 20.94 10.92
N PRO A 261 0.43 20.76 11.56
CA PRO A 261 1.73 20.81 10.90
C PRO A 261 2.03 19.49 10.16
N ILE A 262 1.56 19.38 8.92
CA ILE A 262 1.74 18.21 8.06
C ILE A 262 3.22 17.93 7.76
N LEU A 263 3.63 16.66 7.83
CA LEU A 263 5.01 16.17 7.69
C LEU A 263 6.04 16.74 8.70
N GLN A 264 5.60 17.48 9.72
CA GLN A 264 6.48 17.92 10.82
C GLN A 264 6.72 16.80 11.84
N PHE A 265 5.70 15.98 12.09
CA PHE A 265 5.73 14.85 13.04
C PHE A 265 5.53 13.49 12.35
N TYR A 266 5.71 13.45 11.02
CA TYR A 266 5.67 12.23 10.23
C TYR A 266 6.80 12.22 9.21
N PHE A 267 7.17 11.04 8.72
CA PHE A 267 8.42 10.83 8.00
C PHE A 267 8.30 11.18 6.50
N PRO A 268 9.09 12.14 6.00
CA PRO A 268 8.91 12.65 4.64
C PRO A 268 9.64 11.84 3.56
N LEU A 269 10.65 11.01 3.89
CA LEU A 269 11.47 10.37 2.86
C LEU A 269 10.66 9.56 1.82
N PRO A 270 9.73 8.67 2.20
CA PRO A 270 8.95 7.93 1.20
C PRO A 270 8.16 8.85 0.28
N PHE A 271 7.52 9.88 0.82
CA PHE A 271 6.75 10.85 0.02
C PHE A 271 7.63 11.65 -0.95
N LEU A 272 8.86 11.96 -0.55
CA LEU A 272 9.84 12.61 -1.44
C LEU A 272 10.29 11.67 -2.56
N ILE A 273 10.45 10.38 -2.29
CA ILE A 273 10.72 9.37 -3.34
C ILE A 273 9.54 9.28 -4.31
N MET A 274 8.30 9.28 -3.79
CA MET A 274 7.09 9.29 -4.63
C MET A 274 7.07 10.53 -5.55
N CYS A 275 7.35 11.72 -5.00
CA CYS A 275 7.44 12.96 -5.80
C CYS A 275 8.57 12.92 -6.85
N LEU A 276 9.67 12.21 -6.57
CA LEU A 276 10.75 12.04 -7.53
C LEU A 276 10.35 11.10 -8.68
N LEU A 277 9.64 10.01 -8.36
CA LEU A 277 9.13 9.08 -9.37
C LEU A 277 8.02 9.70 -10.22
N ASP A 278 7.20 10.59 -9.64
CA ASP A 278 6.18 11.37 -10.34
C ASP A 278 6.72 12.15 -11.56
N LEU A 279 8.04 12.41 -11.63
CA LEU A 279 8.64 13.04 -12.80
C LEU A 279 8.58 12.18 -14.08
N VAL A 280 8.37 10.87 -13.95
CA VAL A 280 8.41 9.92 -15.07
C VAL A 280 7.21 8.96 -15.12
N MET A 281 6.31 9.02 -14.13
CA MET A 281 5.08 8.21 -14.05
C MET A 281 4.00 8.95 -13.25
N PRO A 282 2.72 8.56 -13.31
CA PRO A 282 1.68 9.19 -12.50
C PRO A 282 1.94 9.07 -10.99
N LEU A 283 1.53 10.09 -10.23
CA LEU A 283 1.72 10.18 -8.77
C LEU A 283 1.09 9.00 -8.02
N GLU A 284 -0.04 8.50 -8.49
CA GLU A 284 -0.76 7.32 -8.01
C GLU A 284 0.10 6.06 -8.12
N VAL A 285 0.72 5.85 -9.28
CA VAL A 285 1.61 4.70 -9.54
C VAL A 285 2.87 4.83 -8.69
N ALA A 286 3.45 6.02 -8.62
CA ALA A 286 4.60 6.31 -7.76
C ALA A 286 4.29 5.99 -6.29
N PHE A 287 3.11 6.37 -5.79
CA PHE A 287 2.66 6.05 -4.44
C PHE A 287 2.66 4.53 -4.21
N LYS A 288 1.98 3.76 -5.07
CA LYS A 288 1.87 2.29 -4.97
C LYS A 288 3.21 1.57 -5.04
N LEU A 289 4.12 2.02 -5.90
CA LEU A 289 5.45 1.40 -6.02
C LEU A 289 6.33 1.69 -4.79
N VAL A 290 6.28 2.93 -4.27
CA VAL A 290 7.09 3.32 -3.12
C VAL A 290 6.62 2.61 -1.84
N THR A 291 5.32 2.36 -1.68
CA THR A 291 4.84 1.63 -0.50
C THR A 291 5.46 0.23 -0.40
N LEU A 292 5.76 -0.41 -1.53
CA LEU A 292 6.35 -1.74 -1.60
C LEU A 292 7.89 -1.79 -1.47
N LEU A 293 8.60 -0.66 -1.46
CA LEU A 293 10.07 -0.66 -1.38
C LEU A 293 10.60 -1.32 -0.11
N GLY A 294 9.89 -1.17 1.01
CA GLY A 294 10.23 -1.87 2.25
C GLY A 294 10.10 -3.39 2.11
N THR A 295 8.97 -3.85 1.57
CA THR A 295 8.67 -5.26 1.32
C THR A 295 9.71 -5.91 0.43
N ALA A 296 10.01 -5.31 -0.73
CA ALA A 296 11.03 -5.80 -1.66
C ALA A 296 12.46 -5.62 -1.11
N GLY A 297 12.69 -4.60 -0.28
CA GLY A 297 13.99 -4.34 0.31
C GLY A 297 14.38 -5.32 1.42
N LEU A 298 13.41 -5.93 2.11
CA LEU A 298 13.67 -6.69 3.34
C LEU A 298 14.52 -7.96 3.11
N PRO A 299 14.25 -8.81 2.12
CA PRO A 299 15.09 -9.97 1.81
C PRO A 299 16.53 -9.57 1.46
N VAL A 300 16.68 -8.52 0.66
CA VAL A 300 17.98 -7.95 0.26
C VAL A 300 18.72 -7.38 1.48
N ALA A 301 18.01 -6.75 2.40
CA ALA A 301 18.55 -6.18 3.62
C ALA A 301 19.02 -7.26 4.60
N ALA A 302 18.24 -8.33 4.80
CA ALA A 302 18.62 -9.48 5.60
C ALA A 302 19.87 -10.18 5.04
N TYR A 303 19.90 -10.39 3.72
CA TYR A 303 21.09 -10.86 2.99
C TYR A 303 22.29 -9.95 3.27
N GLY A 304 22.13 -8.64 3.04
CA GLY A 304 23.18 -7.64 3.21
C GLY A 304 23.73 -7.60 4.63
N MET A 305 22.86 -7.63 5.64
CA MET A 305 23.24 -7.65 7.05
C MET A 305 24.14 -8.85 7.37
N LEU A 306 23.72 -10.06 7.00
CA LEU A 306 24.50 -11.28 7.22
C LEU A 306 25.83 -11.27 6.45
N ARG A 307 25.86 -10.69 5.24
CA ARG A 307 27.11 -10.50 4.47
C ARG A 307 28.05 -9.53 5.16
N PHE A 308 27.56 -8.40 5.69
CA PHE A 308 28.39 -7.46 6.44
C PHE A 308 28.92 -8.07 7.74
N MET A 309 28.12 -8.91 8.39
CA MET A 309 28.55 -9.69 9.55
C MET A 309 29.53 -10.82 9.21
N ARG A 310 29.79 -11.10 7.91
CA ARG A 310 30.64 -12.20 7.42
C ARG A 310 30.08 -13.61 7.73
N SER A 311 28.75 -13.74 7.73
CA SER A 311 28.08 -15.03 7.80
C SER A 311 28.54 -15.93 6.63
N PRO A 312 28.94 -17.19 6.90
CA PRO A 312 29.39 -18.11 5.86
C PRO A 312 28.23 -18.60 4.99
N PHE A 313 28.52 -18.89 3.72
CA PHE A 313 27.56 -19.48 2.79
C PHE A 313 27.09 -20.86 3.29
N PRO A 314 25.78 -21.19 3.21
CA PRO A 314 24.69 -20.46 2.55
C PRO A 314 23.86 -19.53 3.45
N GLY A 315 24.37 -19.15 4.64
CA GLY A 315 23.62 -18.38 5.64
C GLY A 315 22.97 -17.10 5.10
N PRO A 316 23.66 -16.23 4.34
CA PRO A 316 23.05 -15.03 3.77
C PRO A 316 21.85 -15.29 2.85
N GLY A 317 21.95 -16.25 1.92
CA GLY A 317 20.84 -16.62 1.03
C GLY A 317 19.65 -17.22 1.80
N ILE A 318 19.92 -18.02 2.84
CA ILE A 318 18.89 -18.50 3.76
C ILE A 318 18.24 -17.33 4.52
N GLY A 319 19.03 -16.33 4.92
CA GLY A 319 18.54 -15.11 5.57
C GLY A 319 17.52 -14.36 4.72
N ALA A 320 17.74 -14.28 3.40
CA ALA A 320 16.75 -13.72 2.48
C ALA A 320 15.47 -14.58 2.40
N LEU A 321 15.63 -15.90 2.29
CA LEU A 321 14.49 -16.84 2.21
C LEU A 321 13.57 -16.75 3.42
N VAL A 322 14.13 -16.73 4.64
CA VAL A 322 13.33 -16.72 5.86
C VAL A 322 12.60 -15.40 6.10
N MET A 323 12.84 -14.36 5.29
CA MET A 323 11.99 -13.16 5.28
C MET A 323 10.61 -13.44 4.68
N LEU A 324 10.45 -14.46 3.84
CA LEU A 324 9.15 -14.80 3.25
C LEU A 324 8.09 -15.15 4.31
N PRO A 325 8.33 -16.10 5.24
CA PRO A 325 7.42 -16.34 6.37
C PRO A 325 7.09 -15.10 7.21
N PHE A 326 8.04 -14.17 7.37
CA PHE A 326 7.81 -12.92 8.09
C PHE A 326 6.93 -11.95 7.30
N LEU A 327 7.21 -11.76 6.01
CA LEU A 327 6.47 -10.87 5.13
C LEU A 327 5.01 -11.31 4.94
N PHE A 328 4.78 -12.62 4.85
CA PHE A 328 3.43 -13.21 4.71
C PHE A 328 2.76 -13.54 6.05
N ASN A 329 3.30 -13.03 7.16
CA ASN A 329 2.67 -13.21 8.46
C ASN A 329 1.35 -12.44 8.57
N SER A 330 0.23 -13.17 8.47
CA SER A 330 -1.11 -12.58 8.55
C SER A 330 -1.62 -12.34 9.97
N ALA A 331 -0.94 -12.84 11.02
CA ALA A 331 -1.38 -12.68 12.40
C ALA A 331 -1.10 -11.27 12.97
N ASN A 332 -0.25 -10.49 12.31
CA ASN A 332 0.22 -9.21 12.81
C ASN A 332 0.01 -8.08 11.78
N SER A 333 -1.24 -7.82 11.38
CA SER A 333 -1.56 -6.85 10.30
C SER A 333 -1.28 -5.38 10.62
N MET A 334 -0.94 -5.04 11.87
CA MET A 334 -0.67 -3.65 12.30
C MET A 334 0.68 -3.47 13.02
N TRP A 335 1.48 -4.53 13.18
CA TRP A 335 2.71 -4.45 14.00
C TRP A 335 3.89 -3.83 13.24
N GLY A 336 3.85 -3.86 11.90
CA GLY A 336 4.87 -3.27 11.02
C GLY A 336 5.76 -4.31 10.32
N GLY A 337 6.28 -3.94 9.15
CA GLY A 337 7.33 -4.67 8.42
C GLY A 337 6.83 -5.81 7.53
N ASN A 338 5.68 -6.42 7.82
CA ASN A 338 5.05 -7.42 6.94
C ASN A 338 4.13 -6.79 5.88
N ILE A 339 3.69 -7.58 4.90
CA ILE A 339 2.92 -7.09 3.74
C ILE A 339 1.58 -6.49 4.18
N LEU A 340 0.85 -7.13 5.09
CA LEU A 340 -0.43 -6.61 5.56
C LEU A 340 -0.28 -5.28 6.29
N SER A 341 0.77 -5.13 7.10
CA SER A 341 1.08 -3.85 7.76
C SER A 341 1.43 -2.77 6.74
N THR A 342 2.25 -3.09 5.73
CA THR A 342 2.56 -2.17 4.62
C THR A 342 1.29 -1.71 3.92
N LEU A 343 0.38 -2.64 3.61
CA LEU A 343 -0.91 -2.36 2.99
C LEU A 343 -1.85 -1.58 3.94
N ALA A 344 -1.76 -1.78 5.25
CA ALA A 344 -2.53 -1.03 6.23
C ALA A 344 -2.11 0.45 6.33
N GLY A 345 -0.88 0.81 5.95
CA GLY A 345 -0.36 2.18 6.01
C GLY A 345 1.08 2.29 6.51
N GLU A 346 1.67 1.19 6.97
CA GLU A 346 2.99 1.16 7.62
C GLU A 346 4.16 1.10 6.64
N PHE A 347 3.98 1.58 5.40
CA PHE A 347 5.01 1.51 4.37
C PHE A 347 6.28 2.29 4.72
N SER A 348 6.16 3.41 5.44
CA SER A 348 7.30 4.21 5.91
C SER A 348 8.15 3.41 6.90
N TYR A 349 7.49 2.70 7.82
CA TYR A 349 8.13 1.81 8.78
C TYR A 349 8.81 0.64 8.05
N SER A 350 8.11 0.00 7.11
CA SER A 350 8.64 -1.12 6.32
C SER A 350 9.88 -0.73 5.52
N LEU A 351 9.90 0.43 4.85
CA LEU A 351 11.07 0.95 4.15
C LEU A 351 12.25 1.13 5.12
N SER A 352 11.97 1.79 6.25
CA SER A 352 13.00 2.10 7.23
C SER A 352 13.57 0.86 7.93
N MET A 353 12.74 -0.18 8.13
CA MET A 353 13.18 -1.47 8.67
C MET A 353 14.19 -2.15 7.73
N SER A 354 13.93 -2.17 6.43
CA SER A 354 14.87 -2.72 5.46
C SER A 354 16.17 -1.92 5.44
N LEU A 355 16.11 -0.58 5.48
CA LEU A 355 17.29 0.27 5.57
C LEU A 355 18.06 0.07 6.89
N SER A 356 17.36 -0.15 8.01
CA SER A 356 17.97 -0.31 9.32
C SER A 356 18.78 -1.60 9.43
N LEU A 357 18.33 -2.71 8.83
CA LEU A 357 19.12 -3.95 8.78
C LEU A 357 20.43 -3.76 7.98
N ILE A 358 20.38 -3.01 6.88
CA ILE A 358 21.58 -2.62 6.11
C ILE A 358 22.51 -1.77 6.98
N LEU A 359 21.96 -0.78 7.71
CA LEU A 359 22.71 0.05 8.64
C LEU A 359 23.38 -0.77 9.74
N ILE A 360 22.62 -1.62 10.44
CA ILE A 360 23.09 -2.48 11.54
C ILE A 360 24.25 -3.37 11.07
N GLY A 361 24.08 -4.06 9.94
CA GLY A 361 25.17 -4.86 9.35
C GLY A 361 26.38 -4.01 8.96
N SER A 362 26.15 -2.88 8.30
CA SER A 362 27.21 -1.98 7.83
C SER A 362 27.97 -1.29 8.98
N LEU A 363 27.30 -1.01 10.11
CA LEU A 363 27.93 -0.54 11.36
C LEU A 363 28.79 -1.63 11.97
N TYR A 364 28.29 -2.86 12.05
CA TYR A 364 29.08 -4.00 12.52
C TYR A 364 30.39 -4.10 11.74
N ARG A 365 30.36 -4.10 10.40
CA ARG A 365 31.58 -4.15 9.59
C ARG A 365 32.43 -2.90 9.72
N GLY A 366 31.78 -1.74 9.72
CA GLY A 366 32.41 -0.43 9.73
C GLY A 366 33.26 -0.18 10.98
N VAL A 367 32.78 -0.59 12.15
CA VAL A 367 33.51 -0.47 13.42
C VAL A 367 34.76 -1.36 13.43
N HIS A 368 34.67 -2.59 12.93
CA HIS A 368 35.81 -3.51 12.88
C HIS A 368 36.88 -3.06 11.88
N GLU A 369 36.46 -2.52 10.73
CA GLU A 369 37.38 -2.07 9.68
C GLU A 369 37.80 -0.59 9.83
N ASN A 370 37.12 0.17 10.70
CA ASN A 370 37.24 1.64 10.84
C ASN A 370 37.08 2.38 9.51
N LYS A 371 36.10 1.96 8.72
CA LYS A 371 35.82 2.46 7.36
C LYS A 371 34.33 2.70 7.16
N GLY A 372 33.97 3.45 6.12
CA GLY A 372 32.57 3.65 5.72
C GLY A 372 31.79 4.64 6.59
N ILE A 373 32.47 5.62 7.21
CA ILE A 373 31.82 6.63 8.07
C ILE A 373 30.72 7.37 7.29
N VAL A 374 31.04 7.91 6.11
CA VAL A 374 30.08 8.66 5.28
C VAL A 374 28.91 7.78 4.85
N ARG A 375 29.18 6.54 4.40
CA ARG A 375 28.12 5.57 4.04
C ARG A 375 27.18 5.32 5.22
N ASN A 376 27.71 5.07 6.41
CA ASN A 376 26.89 4.80 7.58
C ASN A 376 26.14 6.05 8.06
N ALA A 377 26.72 7.24 7.93
CA ALA A 377 26.03 8.50 8.23
C ALA A 377 24.85 8.75 7.28
N ILE A 378 25.02 8.47 5.98
CA ILE A 378 23.93 8.51 5.00
C ILE A 378 22.85 7.48 5.36
N LEU A 379 23.23 6.26 5.74
CA LEU A 379 22.25 5.25 6.18
C LEU A 379 21.50 5.68 7.46
N VAL A 380 22.18 6.31 8.42
CA VAL A 380 21.53 6.91 9.60
C VAL A 380 20.51 7.97 9.18
N PHE A 381 20.87 8.87 8.25
CA PHE A 381 19.96 9.86 7.69
C PHE A 381 18.75 9.19 7.02
N LEU A 382 18.97 8.21 6.12
CA LEU A 382 17.90 7.54 5.39
C LEU A 382 16.94 6.78 6.33
N VAL A 383 17.46 6.10 7.36
CA VAL A 383 16.65 5.42 8.37
C VAL A 383 15.87 6.46 9.20
N GLY A 384 16.54 7.48 9.73
CA GLY A 384 15.88 8.49 10.56
C GLY A 384 14.82 9.31 9.81
N PHE A 385 15.08 9.63 8.55
CA PHE A 385 14.15 10.38 7.69
C PHE A 385 13.02 9.52 7.13
N SER A 386 13.10 8.19 7.28
CA SER A 386 12.05 7.23 6.94
C SER A 386 11.21 6.79 8.14
N HIS A 387 11.82 6.53 9.30
CA HIS A 387 11.07 6.17 10.51
C HIS A 387 11.89 6.22 11.81
N GLY A 388 11.40 6.97 12.80
CA GLY A 388 12.04 7.17 14.10
C GLY A 388 12.22 5.89 14.93
N TYR A 389 11.20 5.03 15.04
CA TYR A 389 11.30 3.77 15.80
C TYR A 389 12.42 2.85 15.31
N THR A 390 12.59 2.75 14.00
CA THR A 390 13.65 1.93 13.42
C THR A 390 15.04 2.53 13.62
N LEU A 391 15.16 3.87 13.69
CA LEU A 391 16.40 4.56 14.04
C LEU A 391 16.79 4.26 15.49
N LEU A 392 15.84 4.43 16.43
CA LEU A 392 16.06 4.14 17.85
C LEU A 392 16.51 2.68 18.06
N PHE A 393 15.89 1.74 17.36
CA PHE A 393 16.32 0.35 17.40
C PHE A 393 17.75 0.17 16.87
N ALA A 394 18.08 0.70 15.69
CA ALA A 394 19.42 0.56 15.11
C ALA A 394 20.51 1.21 15.98
N GLU A 395 20.22 2.36 16.58
CA GLU A 395 21.10 3.05 17.53
C GLU A 395 21.34 2.22 18.79
N ALA A 396 20.28 1.66 19.39
CA ALA A 396 20.42 0.79 20.55
C ALA A 396 21.28 -0.43 20.22
N VAL A 397 21.01 -1.12 19.10
CA VAL A 397 21.81 -2.29 18.67
C VAL A 397 23.28 -1.93 18.47
N SER A 398 23.58 -0.71 18.00
CA SER A 398 24.96 -0.25 17.84
C SER A 398 25.76 -0.18 19.15
N LEU A 399 25.10 -0.06 20.30
CA LEU A 399 25.75 -0.04 21.62
C LEU A 399 26.53 -1.32 21.90
N PHE A 400 26.09 -2.47 21.35
CA PHE A 400 26.86 -3.72 21.43
C PHE A 400 28.29 -3.55 20.88
N LEU A 401 28.49 -2.70 19.87
CA LEU A 401 29.79 -2.51 19.24
C LEU A 401 30.80 -1.85 20.21
N LEU A 402 30.32 -1.23 21.28
CA LEU A 402 31.14 -0.69 22.38
C LEU A 402 31.52 -1.75 23.43
N ILE A 403 30.82 -2.89 23.46
CA ILE A 403 31.15 -4.03 24.32
C ILE A 403 32.35 -4.74 23.70
N THR A 404 33.56 -4.35 24.10
CA THR A 404 34.79 -4.91 23.53
C THR A 404 35.92 -4.93 24.55
N PRO A 405 36.79 -5.97 24.54
CA PRO A 405 37.98 -5.98 25.39
C PRO A 405 39.06 -4.98 24.92
N TYR A 406 39.06 -4.58 23.64
CA TYR A 406 40.11 -3.74 23.07
C TYR A 406 39.58 -2.71 22.08
N GLY A 407 40.22 -1.54 22.04
CA GLY A 407 39.92 -0.51 21.04
C GLY A 407 38.64 0.29 21.30
N PHE A 408 38.11 0.28 22.53
CA PHE A 408 36.91 1.01 22.94
C PHE A 408 36.89 2.46 22.44
N THR A 409 37.95 3.24 22.70
CA THR A 409 38.05 4.64 22.28
C THR A 409 37.95 4.82 20.77
N ARG A 410 38.62 3.97 19.99
CA ARG A 410 38.53 3.98 18.52
C ARG A 410 37.10 3.74 18.05
N ARG A 411 36.37 2.79 18.67
CA ARG A 411 34.98 2.47 18.32
C ARG A 411 34.02 3.59 18.71
N VAL A 412 34.22 4.21 19.88
CA VAL A 412 33.47 5.41 20.31
C VAL A 412 33.65 6.54 19.29
N PHE A 413 34.89 6.87 18.92
CA PHE A 413 35.13 7.94 17.94
C PHE A 413 34.59 7.60 16.55
N TYR A 414 34.63 6.33 16.14
CA TYR A 414 34.01 5.89 14.89
C TYR A 414 32.49 6.14 14.92
N LEU A 415 31.79 5.62 15.94
CA LEU A 415 30.35 5.78 16.07
C LEU A 415 29.97 7.26 16.21
N PHE A 416 30.71 8.02 17.02
CA PHE A 416 30.53 9.47 17.15
C PHE A 416 30.60 10.17 15.80
N ARG A 417 31.60 9.88 14.96
CA ARG A 417 31.69 10.50 13.62
C ARG A 417 30.53 10.13 12.71
N VAL A 418 30.07 8.88 12.77
CA VAL A 418 28.91 8.41 12.01
C VAL A 418 27.64 9.13 12.44
N TYR A 419 27.34 9.12 13.75
CA TYR A 419 26.11 9.70 14.28
C TYR A 419 26.14 11.23 14.27
N ALA A 420 27.28 11.87 14.50
CA ALA A 420 27.40 13.33 14.36
C ALA A 420 27.14 13.77 12.92
N LEU A 421 27.72 13.09 11.93
CA LEU A 421 27.46 13.40 10.52
C LEU A 421 26.01 13.07 10.12
N GLY A 422 25.47 11.93 10.56
CA GLY A 422 24.08 11.55 10.32
C GLY A 422 23.11 12.56 10.93
N PHE A 423 23.37 13.01 12.16
CA PHE A 423 22.63 14.07 12.83
C PHE A 423 22.71 15.37 12.05
N CYS A 424 23.90 15.82 11.61
CA CYS A 424 24.02 17.03 10.79
C CYS A 424 23.19 16.97 9.51
N LEU A 425 23.09 15.80 8.86
CA LEU A 425 22.25 15.59 7.68
C LEU A 425 20.75 15.62 8.01
N LEU A 426 20.36 15.12 9.18
CA LEU A 426 18.96 14.99 9.61
C LEU A 426 18.45 16.21 10.41
N ALA A 427 19.35 17.07 10.89
CA ALA A 427 19.07 18.10 11.89
C ALA A 427 17.98 19.10 11.43
N PHE A 428 17.94 19.44 10.15
CA PHE A 428 16.97 20.39 9.60
C PHE A 428 15.51 19.95 9.80
N TRP A 429 15.26 18.63 9.91
CA TRP A 429 13.93 18.07 10.18
C TRP A 429 13.80 17.55 11.62
N LEU A 430 14.82 16.86 12.13
CA LEU A 430 14.79 16.26 13.47
C LEU A 430 14.76 17.30 14.59
N VAL A 431 15.52 18.41 14.46
CA VAL A 431 15.54 19.44 15.51
C VAL A 431 14.16 20.10 15.64
N PRO A 432 13.50 20.58 14.56
CA PRO A 432 12.13 21.05 14.66
C PRO A 432 11.16 20.02 15.24
N LEU A 433 11.25 18.75 14.83
CA LEU A 433 10.43 17.68 15.40
C LEU A 433 10.58 17.62 16.92
N LEU A 434 11.81 17.56 17.42
CA LEU A 434 12.11 17.47 18.87
C LEU A 434 11.62 18.71 19.64
N VAL A 435 11.89 19.91 19.11
CA VAL A 435 11.50 21.19 19.74
C VAL A 435 9.98 21.33 19.82
N PHE A 436 9.26 20.87 18.80
CA PHE A 436 7.80 21.01 18.72
C PHE A 436 7.03 19.80 19.26
N THR A 437 7.69 18.73 19.73
CA THR A 437 7.01 17.53 20.28
C THR A 437 5.98 17.85 21.37
N LYS A 438 6.18 18.91 22.16
CA LYS A 438 5.20 19.37 23.16
C LYS A 438 3.84 19.78 22.59
N TYR A 439 3.75 20.00 21.28
CA TYR A 439 2.52 20.32 20.54
C TYR A 439 1.98 19.09 19.79
N THR A 440 2.31 17.89 20.25
CA THR A 440 1.73 16.64 19.74
C THR A 440 0.70 16.10 20.71
N THR A 441 -0.20 15.27 20.21
CA THR A 441 -1.10 14.49 21.06
C THR A 441 -0.44 13.14 21.33
N SER A 442 -0.24 12.81 22.61
CA SER A 442 0.41 11.57 23.02
C SER A 442 -0.43 10.34 22.68
N TYR A 443 0.24 9.24 22.35
CA TYR A 443 -0.38 7.94 22.15
C TYR A 443 -0.05 7.02 23.33
N HIS A 444 -1.01 6.82 24.23
CA HIS A 444 -0.82 6.00 25.43
C HIS A 444 -1.50 4.64 25.28
N LEU A 445 -1.25 3.95 24.17
CA LEU A 445 -1.59 2.53 24.04
C LEU A 445 -0.43 1.69 24.56
N VAL A 446 -0.73 0.76 25.46
CA VAL A 446 0.18 -0.34 25.81
C VAL A 446 -0.36 -1.59 25.15
N TRP A 447 0.44 -2.21 24.29
CA TRP A 447 0.01 -3.41 23.59
C TRP A 447 0.02 -4.61 24.52
N THR A 448 -1.12 -5.29 24.64
CA THR A 448 -1.25 -6.52 25.42
C THR A 448 -1.14 -7.73 24.51
N ILE A 449 -0.17 -8.61 24.77
CA ILE A 449 -0.05 -9.90 24.09
C ILE A 449 -0.92 -10.90 24.84
N HIS A 450 -1.98 -11.40 24.20
CA HIS A 450 -2.91 -12.35 24.82
C HIS A 450 -2.49 -13.79 24.60
N SER A 451 -1.68 -14.05 23.56
CA SER A 451 -1.30 -15.40 23.16
C SER A 451 0.13 -15.48 22.62
N MET A 452 0.80 -16.61 22.87
CA MET A 452 2.09 -16.92 22.25
C MET A 452 1.99 -17.07 20.72
N GLN A 453 0.81 -17.43 20.20
CA GLN A 453 0.57 -17.50 18.76
C GLN A 453 0.58 -16.12 18.09
N GLU A 454 0.40 -15.02 18.83
CA GLU A 454 0.58 -13.67 18.29
C GLU A 454 2.06 -13.35 18.05
N LEU A 455 2.94 -13.81 18.96
CA LEU A 455 4.39 -13.62 18.87
C LEU A 455 5.05 -14.60 17.90
N ILE A 456 4.59 -15.85 17.89
CA ILE A 456 5.12 -16.97 17.12
C ILE A 456 3.96 -17.61 16.32
N PRO A 457 3.42 -16.89 15.32
CA PRO A 457 2.36 -17.42 14.48
C PRO A 457 2.86 -18.61 13.67
N GLU A 458 1.93 -19.48 13.25
CA GLU A 458 2.25 -20.77 12.62
C GLU A 458 3.25 -20.65 11.47
N ILE A 459 3.08 -19.65 10.60
CA ILE A 459 3.98 -19.42 9.47
C ILE A 459 5.42 -19.14 9.90
N LEU A 460 5.62 -18.48 11.05
CA LEU A 460 6.92 -18.13 11.62
C LEU A 460 7.51 -19.21 12.54
N GLN A 461 6.76 -20.27 12.88
CA GLN A 461 7.25 -21.30 13.80
C GLN A 461 8.53 -22.01 13.31
N PRO A 462 8.63 -22.51 12.06
CA PRO A 462 9.85 -23.17 11.62
C PRO A 462 11.12 -22.29 11.69
N PRO A 463 11.14 -21.05 11.17
CA PRO A 463 12.32 -20.20 11.29
C PRO A 463 12.62 -19.77 12.74
N ILE A 464 11.59 -19.58 13.58
CA ILE A 464 11.79 -19.25 15.00
C ILE A 464 12.38 -20.43 15.78
N VAL A 465 11.84 -21.63 15.61
CA VAL A 465 12.37 -22.85 16.26
C VAL A 465 13.80 -23.10 15.82
N LEU A 466 14.08 -22.97 14.51
CA LEU A 466 15.44 -23.06 13.97
C LEU A 466 16.36 -21.99 14.56
N GLY A 467 15.88 -20.75 14.73
CA GLY A 467 16.64 -19.66 15.33
C GLY A 467 16.99 -19.89 16.79
N ILE A 468 16.02 -20.32 17.60
CA ILE A 468 16.22 -20.61 19.03
C ILE A 468 17.12 -21.84 19.20
N ALA A 469 16.77 -22.98 18.59
CA ALA A 469 17.58 -24.20 18.72
C ALA A 469 18.97 -24.01 18.10
N GLY A 470 19.03 -23.38 16.93
CA GLY A 470 20.28 -23.10 16.22
C GLY A 470 21.20 -22.16 16.98
N SER A 471 20.67 -21.10 17.61
CA SER A 471 21.47 -20.18 18.44
C SER A 471 22.07 -20.88 19.67
N VAL A 472 21.31 -21.74 20.35
CA VAL A 472 21.81 -22.52 21.49
C VAL A 472 22.89 -23.50 21.06
N LEU A 473 22.66 -24.25 19.97
CA LEU A 473 23.66 -25.17 19.42
C LEU A 473 24.93 -24.44 18.96
N LEU A 474 24.77 -23.27 18.32
CA LEU A 474 25.88 -22.43 17.88
C LEU A 474 26.68 -21.89 19.07
N LEU A 475 26.02 -21.53 20.17
CA LEU A 475 26.68 -21.10 21.40
C LEU A 475 27.52 -22.24 22.00
N VAL A 476 26.94 -23.44 22.14
CA VAL A 476 27.64 -24.61 22.70
C VAL A 476 28.81 -25.02 21.79
N ALA A 477 28.56 -25.24 20.50
CA ALA A 477 29.58 -25.71 19.57
C ALA A 477 30.65 -24.65 19.28
N GLY A 478 30.26 -23.38 19.21
CA GLY A 478 31.17 -22.25 19.07
C GLY A 478 32.09 -22.11 20.30
N SER A 479 31.56 -22.34 21.51
CA SER A 479 32.36 -22.34 22.75
C SER A 479 33.34 -23.50 22.80
N LEU A 480 32.91 -24.71 22.42
CA LEU A 480 33.78 -25.89 22.36
C LEU A 480 34.89 -25.75 21.31
N THR A 481 34.58 -25.09 20.19
CA THR A 481 35.55 -24.87 19.09
C THR A 481 36.28 -23.53 19.17
N TYR A 482 36.10 -22.78 20.26
CA TYR A 482 36.62 -21.42 20.45
C TYR A 482 38.13 -21.33 20.21
N ARG A 483 38.90 -22.27 20.77
CA ARG A 483 40.37 -22.30 20.62
C ARG A 483 40.82 -22.53 19.18
N ARG A 484 40.01 -23.22 18.37
CA ARG A 484 40.33 -23.59 16.98
C ARG A 484 39.85 -22.56 15.97
N ASN A 485 38.63 -22.06 16.14
CA ASN A 485 37.94 -21.23 15.16
C ASN A 485 37.87 -19.74 15.53
N GLY A 486 38.31 -19.39 16.75
CA GLY A 486 38.25 -18.02 17.26
C GLY A 486 36.85 -17.59 17.72
N PRO A 487 36.72 -16.34 18.21
CA PRO A 487 35.49 -15.83 18.81
C PRO A 487 34.44 -15.34 17.81
N GLU A 488 34.78 -15.22 16.52
CA GLU A 488 34.00 -14.43 15.55
C GLU A 488 32.51 -14.84 15.48
N ILE A 489 32.23 -16.14 15.38
CA ILE A 489 30.85 -16.65 15.30
C ILE A 489 30.04 -16.35 16.57
N LEU A 490 30.69 -16.40 17.74
CA LEU A 490 30.04 -16.10 19.01
C LEU A 490 29.75 -14.60 19.14
N ILE A 491 30.63 -13.73 18.61
CA ILE A 491 30.39 -12.28 18.57
C ILE A 491 29.23 -11.96 17.61
N GLN A 492 29.18 -12.60 16.43
CA GLN A 492 28.07 -12.46 15.49
C GLN A 492 26.73 -12.89 16.14
N LEU A 493 26.74 -14.03 16.82
CA LEU A 493 25.58 -14.54 17.54
C LEU A 493 25.16 -13.60 18.68
N ALA A 494 26.12 -13.14 19.49
CA ALA A 494 25.87 -12.20 20.58
C ALA A 494 25.32 -10.86 20.08
N TYR A 495 25.71 -10.41 18.89
CA TYR A 495 25.15 -9.21 18.27
C TYR A 495 23.67 -9.36 17.94
N LEU A 496 23.25 -10.51 17.39
CA LEU A 496 21.83 -10.80 17.14
C LEU A 496 21.04 -10.94 18.44
N TRP A 497 21.62 -11.58 19.46
CA TRP A 497 21.00 -11.70 20.78
C TRP A 497 20.82 -10.33 21.44
N PHE A 498 21.81 -9.45 21.29
CA PHE A 498 21.70 -8.07 21.76
C PHE A 498 20.59 -7.32 21.01
N GLY A 499 20.43 -7.56 19.70
CA GLY A 499 19.30 -7.05 18.93
C GLY A 499 17.94 -7.52 19.47
N LEU A 500 17.82 -8.82 19.77
CA LEU A 500 16.62 -9.38 20.40
C LEU A 500 16.36 -8.78 21.78
N ALA A 501 17.41 -8.63 22.60
CA ALA A 501 17.30 -8.00 23.91
C ALA A 501 16.86 -6.54 23.80
N ALA A 502 17.40 -5.78 22.84
CA ALA A 502 16.99 -4.41 22.58
C ALA A 502 15.52 -4.32 22.16
N ALA A 503 15.04 -5.25 21.32
CA ALA A 503 13.62 -5.33 20.94
C ALA A 503 12.72 -5.54 22.18
N VAL A 504 13.09 -6.46 23.07
CA VAL A 504 12.36 -6.73 24.32
C VAL A 504 12.38 -5.51 25.26
N VAL A 505 13.55 -4.87 25.41
CA VAL A 505 13.68 -3.66 26.24
C VAL A 505 12.80 -2.54 25.70
N PHE A 506 12.79 -2.31 24.38
CA PHE A 506 11.93 -1.30 23.78
C PHE A 506 10.45 -1.65 23.87
N PHE A 507 10.05 -2.92 23.71
CA PHE A 507 8.67 -3.32 23.93
C PHE A 507 8.18 -2.92 25.34
N VAL A 508 9.03 -3.02 26.36
CA VAL A 508 8.68 -2.62 27.74
C VAL A 508 8.83 -1.12 28.01
N ALA A 509 9.83 -0.47 27.40
CA ALA A 509 10.20 0.92 27.68
C ALA A 509 9.49 1.94 26.79
N ALA A 510 9.08 1.56 25.57
CA ALA A 510 8.50 2.43 24.56
C ALA A 510 7.34 3.30 25.05
N PRO A 511 6.35 2.79 25.83
CA PRO A 511 5.25 3.62 26.28
C PRO A 511 5.70 4.75 27.20
N ARG A 512 6.78 4.53 27.98
CA ARG A 512 7.40 5.56 28.84
C ARG A 512 8.18 6.61 28.04
N LEU A 513 8.58 6.28 26.82
CA LEU A 513 9.25 7.17 25.88
C LEU A 513 8.25 7.88 24.94
N GLY A 514 6.94 7.63 25.10
CA GLY A 514 5.90 8.19 24.24
C GLY A 514 5.88 7.60 22.83
N VAL A 515 6.42 6.39 22.64
CA VAL A 515 6.46 5.68 21.37
C VAL A 515 5.69 4.37 21.46
N VAL A 516 5.20 3.87 20.32
CA VAL A 516 4.41 2.62 20.27
C VAL A 516 5.33 1.40 20.48
N ASP A 517 5.01 0.58 21.48
CA ASP A 517 5.75 -0.60 21.91
C ASP A 517 5.75 -1.75 20.91
N ILE A 518 4.60 -2.06 20.32
CA ILE A 518 4.45 -3.22 19.45
C ILE A 518 5.38 -3.20 18.24
N ARG A 519 5.82 -2.00 17.84
CA ARG A 519 6.73 -1.73 16.72
C ARG A 519 8.12 -2.31 16.89
N TYR A 520 8.47 -2.84 18.07
CA TYR A 520 9.77 -3.47 18.31
C TYR A 520 9.70 -5.00 18.29
N VAL A 521 8.51 -5.59 18.41
CA VAL A 521 8.33 -7.05 18.34
C VAL A 521 8.72 -7.64 16.98
N PRO A 522 8.38 -7.03 15.84
CA PRO A 522 8.85 -7.50 14.54
C PRO A 522 10.38 -7.60 14.42
N TYR A 523 11.13 -6.67 15.03
CA TYR A 523 12.59 -6.79 15.10
C TYR A 523 13.05 -8.02 15.89
N GLY A 524 12.37 -8.34 17.00
CA GLY A 524 12.64 -9.57 17.75
C GLY A 524 12.46 -10.82 16.88
N GLN A 525 11.35 -10.90 16.15
CA GLN A 525 11.07 -11.99 15.19
C GLN A 525 12.18 -12.08 14.11
N LEU A 526 12.57 -10.94 13.53
CA LEU A 526 13.64 -10.87 12.54
C LEU A 526 15.00 -11.33 13.09
N MET A 527 15.39 -10.88 14.29
CA MET A 527 16.67 -11.28 14.91
C MET A 527 16.73 -12.79 15.11
N ILE A 528 15.65 -13.42 15.57
CA ILE A 528 15.58 -14.88 15.75
C ILE A 528 15.69 -15.60 14.39
N CYS A 529 14.98 -15.14 13.36
CA CYS A 529 15.08 -15.72 12.02
C CYS A 529 16.52 -15.63 11.47
N LEU A 530 17.18 -14.49 11.67
CA LEU A 530 18.58 -14.27 11.27
C LEU A 530 19.56 -15.14 12.06
N MET A 531 19.28 -15.47 13.32
CA MET A 531 20.07 -16.44 14.09
C MET A 531 20.00 -17.84 13.46
N GLY A 532 18.83 -18.25 12.98
CA GLY A 532 18.65 -19.53 12.29
C GLY A 532 19.45 -19.60 11.00
N ALA A 533 19.42 -18.51 10.21
CA ALA A 533 20.24 -18.37 9.00
C ALA A 533 21.75 -18.38 9.29
N LEU A 534 22.19 -17.67 10.35
CA LEU A 534 23.58 -17.68 10.80
C LEU A 534 24.03 -19.08 11.22
N PHE A 535 23.20 -19.79 11.99
CA PHE A 535 23.44 -21.17 12.40
C PHE A 535 23.59 -22.11 11.20
N LEU A 536 22.66 -22.08 10.25
CA LEU A 536 22.73 -22.95 9.06
C LEU A 536 23.95 -22.63 8.18
N GLY A 537 24.32 -21.36 8.04
CA GLY A 537 25.57 -20.97 7.38
C GLY A 537 26.79 -21.58 8.08
N TRP A 538 26.87 -21.45 9.40
CA TRP A 538 27.98 -21.99 10.18
C TRP A 538 28.02 -23.53 10.15
N ALA A 539 26.87 -24.19 10.31
CA ALA A 539 26.74 -25.64 10.25
C ALA A 539 27.19 -26.16 8.88
N ALA A 540 26.75 -25.52 7.79
CA ALA A 540 27.18 -25.88 6.45
C ALA A 540 28.70 -25.70 6.22
N LYS A 541 29.30 -24.66 6.81
CA LYS A 541 30.75 -24.44 6.72
C LYS A 541 31.55 -25.53 7.45
N ASN A 542 31.09 -25.97 8.62
CA ASN A 542 31.86 -26.84 9.52
C ASN A 542 31.52 -28.33 9.40
N ILE A 543 30.28 -28.67 9.05
CA ILE A 543 29.78 -30.05 9.04
C ILE A 543 29.80 -30.64 7.64
N LEU A 544 29.48 -29.86 6.59
CA LEU A 544 29.44 -30.37 5.22
C LEU A 544 30.86 -30.39 4.61
N PRO A 545 31.46 -31.58 4.38
CA PRO A 545 32.85 -31.71 3.96
C PRO A 545 33.04 -31.35 2.48
N ARG A 546 32.00 -31.49 1.66
CA ARG A 546 32.03 -31.18 0.23
C ARG A 546 31.38 -29.82 -0.02
N ARG A 547 32.11 -28.92 -0.69
CA ARG A 547 31.59 -27.61 -1.13
C ARG A 547 30.29 -27.74 -1.93
N GLY A 548 30.12 -28.84 -2.67
CA GLY A 548 28.91 -29.14 -3.44
C GLY A 548 27.64 -29.36 -2.59
N LEU A 549 27.75 -29.82 -1.35
CA LEU A 549 26.56 -30.05 -0.51
C LEU A 549 25.99 -28.74 0.06
N ARG A 550 26.79 -27.66 0.09
CA ARG A 550 26.37 -26.37 0.64
C ARG A 550 25.37 -25.65 -0.26
N TRP A 551 25.54 -25.74 -1.58
CA TRP A 551 24.57 -25.18 -2.52
C TRP A 551 23.29 -26.02 -2.56
N LEU A 552 23.40 -27.35 -2.45
CA LEU A 552 22.24 -28.23 -2.34
C LEU A 552 21.40 -27.87 -1.11
N LEU A 553 22.03 -27.60 0.03
CA LEU A 553 21.33 -27.12 1.23
C LEU A 553 20.54 -25.83 0.94
N LEU A 554 21.13 -24.85 0.26
CA LEU A 554 20.43 -23.61 -0.09
C LEU A 554 19.21 -23.88 -0.99
N VAL A 555 19.34 -24.74 -1.99
CA VAL A 555 18.25 -25.10 -2.90
C VAL A 555 17.13 -25.85 -2.17
N VAL A 556 17.48 -26.80 -1.31
CA VAL A 556 16.50 -27.54 -0.48
C VAL A 556 15.78 -26.60 0.47
N MET A 557 16.51 -25.70 1.14
CA MET A 557 15.91 -24.68 2.01
C MET A 557 15.01 -23.74 1.21
N ALA A 558 15.39 -23.35 0.00
CA ALA A 558 14.57 -22.52 -0.87
C ALA A 558 13.23 -23.21 -1.20
N ALA A 559 13.29 -24.46 -1.66
CA ALA A 559 12.10 -25.25 -1.94
C ALA A 559 11.21 -25.42 -0.70
N ALA A 560 11.81 -25.71 0.46
CA ALA A 560 11.07 -25.88 1.71
C ALA A 560 10.37 -24.58 2.16
N VAL A 561 11.09 -23.45 2.17
CA VAL A 561 10.53 -22.16 2.61
C VAL A 561 9.49 -21.63 1.63
N LEU A 562 9.72 -21.74 0.32
CA LEU A 562 8.75 -21.33 -0.69
C LEU A 562 7.47 -22.16 -0.59
N ASN A 563 7.58 -23.50 -0.48
CA ASN A 563 6.42 -24.37 -0.32
C ASN A 563 5.66 -24.11 0.99
N TRP A 564 6.39 -23.90 2.09
CA TRP A 564 5.81 -23.58 3.39
C TRP A 564 5.04 -22.26 3.38
N THR A 565 5.62 -21.22 2.77
CA THR A 565 5.02 -19.89 2.68
C THR A 565 3.84 -19.88 1.70
N ASN A 566 3.96 -20.57 0.56
CA ASN A 566 2.91 -20.62 -0.47
C ASN A 566 1.58 -21.17 0.04
N SER A 567 1.61 -22.06 1.02
CA SER A 567 0.41 -22.63 1.64
C SER A 567 -0.18 -21.73 2.75
N ARG A 568 0.44 -20.58 3.04
CA ARG A 568 0.12 -19.69 4.18
C ARG A 568 0.17 -18.21 3.80
N THR A 569 -0.16 -17.85 2.55
CA THR A 569 -0.07 -16.45 2.10
C THR A 569 -1.11 -15.53 2.74
N GLY A 570 -2.14 -16.09 3.40
CA GLY A 570 -3.19 -15.31 4.04
C GLY A 570 -3.96 -14.43 3.04
N PRO A 571 -4.56 -13.30 3.49
CA PRO A 571 -5.34 -12.41 2.65
C PRO A 571 -4.48 -11.42 1.83
N VAL A 572 -3.18 -11.71 1.64
CA VAL A 572 -2.25 -10.78 0.98
C VAL A 572 -2.70 -10.42 -0.44
N THR A 573 -3.14 -11.40 -1.23
CA THR A 573 -3.62 -11.15 -2.59
C THR A 573 -4.84 -10.25 -2.58
N ASP A 574 -5.84 -10.57 -1.76
CA ASP A 574 -7.11 -9.83 -1.69
C ASP A 574 -6.90 -8.39 -1.19
N TRP A 575 -6.05 -8.19 -0.17
CA TRP A 575 -5.70 -6.86 0.31
C TRP A 575 -4.88 -6.08 -0.72
N SER A 576 -4.01 -6.75 -1.48
CA SER A 576 -3.23 -6.12 -2.54
C SER A 576 -4.15 -5.59 -3.65
N THR A 577 -5.08 -6.42 -4.14
CA THR A 577 -6.10 -5.99 -5.11
C THR A 577 -6.97 -4.88 -4.53
N TRP A 578 -7.53 -5.08 -3.33
CA TRP A 578 -8.39 -4.09 -2.69
C TRP A 578 -7.70 -2.74 -2.55
N ASN A 579 -6.44 -2.70 -2.11
CA ASN A 579 -5.75 -1.43 -1.91
C ASN A 579 -5.35 -0.77 -3.23
N TYR A 580 -4.78 -1.55 -4.16
CA TYR A 580 -4.15 -1.01 -5.35
C TYR A 580 -5.12 -0.79 -6.51
N GLU A 581 -6.29 -1.42 -6.54
CA GLU A 581 -7.31 -1.11 -7.55
C GLU A 581 -7.78 0.35 -7.43
N GLY A 582 -7.73 0.90 -6.21
CA GLY A 582 -7.97 2.32 -5.92
C GLY A 582 -9.44 2.68 -5.73
N PHE A 583 -9.70 3.92 -5.33
CA PHE A 583 -11.06 4.44 -5.07
C PHE A 583 -11.94 4.35 -6.32
N GLU A 584 -11.36 4.69 -7.47
CA GLU A 584 -12.05 4.83 -8.76
C GLU A 584 -12.50 3.48 -9.33
N ALA A 585 -11.89 2.38 -8.89
CA ALA A 585 -12.28 1.02 -9.26
C ALA A 585 -13.38 0.43 -8.34
N LYS A 586 -13.68 1.08 -7.21
CA LYS A 586 -14.70 0.57 -6.27
C LYS A 586 -16.09 0.65 -6.89
N LYS A 587 -16.91 -0.38 -6.61
CA LYS A 587 -18.32 -0.41 -7.05
C LYS A 587 -19.11 0.83 -6.61
N THR A 588 -18.76 1.38 -5.45
CA THR A 588 -19.40 2.55 -4.84
C THR A 588 -18.79 3.88 -5.29
N TRP A 589 -17.80 3.88 -6.20
CA TRP A 589 -17.18 5.10 -6.71
C TRP A 589 -18.19 6.12 -7.23
N PRO A 590 -19.22 5.78 -8.04
CA PRO A 590 -20.19 6.77 -8.49
C PRO A 590 -20.95 7.43 -7.33
N VAL A 591 -21.20 6.71 -6.24
CA VAL A 591 -21.82 7.26 -5.03
C VAL A 591 -20.85 8.20 -4.33
N PHE A 592 -19.61 7.74 -4.10
CA PHE A 592 -18.57 8.52 -3.44
C PHE A 592 -18.26 9.81 -4.21
N GLU A 593 -18.15 9.72 -5.54
CA GLU A 593 -17.92 10.85 -6.42
C GLU A 593 -19.08 11.86 -6.35
N ARG A 594 -20.35 11.40 -6.37
CA ARG A 594 -21.51 12.30 -6.18
C ARG A 594 -21.50 12.99 -4.82
N ILE A 595 -21.15 12.29 -3.75
CA ILE A 595 -21.02 12.89 -2.41
C ILE A 595 -19.94 13.98 -2.43
N ASN A 596 -18.76 13.69 -2.97
CA ASN A 596 -17.66 14.66 -3.04
C ASN A 596 -18.00 15.86 -3.93
N LYS A 597 -18.67 15.65 -5.08
CA LYS A 597 -19.18 16.73 -5.95
C LYS A 597 -20.20 17.61 -5.22
N ALA A 598 -21.11 17.01 -4.45
CA ALA A 598 -22.10 17.75 -3.66
C ALA A 598 -21.46 18.55 -2.51
N LEU A 599 -20.34 18.07 -1.97
CA LEU A 599 -19.57 18.73 -0.93
C LEU A 599 -18.47 19.66 -1.47
N ALA A 600 -18.34 19.78 -2.79
CA ALA A 600 -17.26 20.52 -3.42
C ALA A 600 -17.16 21.95 -2.89
N GLY A 601 -15.92 22.40 -2.67
CA GLY A 601 -15.65 23.73 -2.14
C GLY A 601 -14.17 23.98 -1.94
N SER A 602 -13.86 24.83 -0.97
CA SER A 602 -12.51 25.25 -0.63
C SER A 602 -12.26 25.12 0.88
N PHE A 603 -11.02 25.38 1.31
CA PHE A 603 -10.70 25.46 2.74
C PHE A 603 -11.24 26.71 3.44
N GLN A 604 -11.86 27.65 2.70
CA GLN A 604 -12.54 28.82 3.29
C GLN A 604 -13.99 28.51 3.67
N ASP A 605 -14.56 27.44 3.12
CA ASP A 605 -15.92 27.02 3.39
C ASP A 605 -16.03 26.33 4.76
N PRO A 606 -17.23 26.30 5.38
CA PRO A 606 -17.45 25.56 6.61
C PRO A 606 -17.01 24.10 6.46
N ARG A 607 -16.32 23.57 7.48
CA ARG A 607 -15.82 22.20 7.51
C ARG A 607 -16.96 21.20 7.44
N VAL A 608 -16.72 20.08 6.76
CA VAL A 608 -17.65 18.95 6.75
C VAL A 608 -17.30 18.03 7.91
N VAL A 609 -18.32 17.61 8.66
CA VAL A 609 -18.22 16.54 9.65
C VAL A 609 -19.07 15.39 9.13
N PHE A 610 -18.56 14.17 9.23
CA PHE A 610 -19.27 12.95 8.88
C PHE A 610 -19.35 12.04 10.10
N GLU A 611 -20.37 11.19 10.17
CA GLU A 611 -20.42 10.13 11.18
C GLU A 611 -19.30 9.13 10.88
N HIS A 612 -18.53 8.68 11.87
CA HIS A 612 -17.55 7.61 11.73
C HIS A 612 -18.25 6.24 11.72
N SER A 613 -17.90 5.38 10.77
CA SER A 613 -18.49 4.04 10.63
C SER A 613 -17.58 3.13 9.80
N GLN A 614 -17.51 1.86 10.19
CA GLN A 614 -16.89 0.82 9.34
C GLN A 614 -17.63 0.61 8.02
N ASP A 615 -18.90 1.03 7.90
CA ASP A 615 -19.66 0.93 6.65
C ASP A 615 -19.01 1.73 5.52
N HIS A 616 -18.23 2.77 5.81
CA HIS A 616 -17.49 3.50 4.77
C HIS A 616 -16.43 2.67 4.07
N ASN A 617 -16.06 1.50 4.63
CA ASN A 617 -15.13 0.61 3.95
C ASN A 617 -15.62 0.21 2.56
N VAL A 618 -16.92 0.24 2.27
CA VAL A 618 -17.43 0.04 0.90
C VAL A 618 -16.83 1.01 -0.12
N PHE A 619 -16.35 2.18 0.29
CA PHE A 619 -15.67 3.18 -0.54
C PHE A 619 -14.16 2.92 -0.70
N GLY A 620 -13.63 1.85 -0.10
CA GLY A 620 -12.22 1.45 -0.19
C GLY A 620 -11.44 1.55 1.13
N SER A 621 -11.94 2.33 2.09
CA SER A 621 -11.44 2.39 3.47
C SER A 621 -12.52 2.93 4.39
N SER A 622 -12.60 2.45 5.63
CA SER A 622 -13.46 3.06 6.66
C SER A 622 -13.11 4.53 6.92
N ARG A 623 -11.93 4.96 6.47
CA ARG A 623 -11.39 6.32 6.58
C ARG A 623 -11.57 7.16 5.32
N ALA A 624 -12.38 6.71 4.35
CA ALA A 624 -12.53 7.35 3.04
C ALA A 624 -12.77 8.88 3.09
N PHE A 625 -13.59 9.35 4.04
CA PHE A 625 -13.94 10.77 4.18
C PHE A 625 -12.88 11.64 4.86
N GLU A 626 -11.78 11.05 5.35
CA GLU A 626 -10.58 11.82 5.71
C GLU A 626 -9.94 12.48 4.48
N SER A 627 -10.20 11.93 3.30
CA SER A 627 -9.73 12.42 1.99
C SER A 627 -10.69 13.43 1.34
N LEU A 628 -11.68 13.98 2.06
CA LEU A 628 -12.48 15.11 1.56
C LEU A 628 -11.63 16.31 1.07
N PRO A 629 -10.50 16.67 1.72
CA PRO A 629 -9.61 17.71 1.20
C PRO A 629 -9.02 17.40 -0.19
N LEU A 630 -8.86 16.10 -0.51
CA LEU A 630 -8.37 15.61 -1.79
C LEU A 630 -9.48 15.61 -2.85
N PHE A 631 -10.63 15.00 -2.55
CA PHE A 631 -11.68 14.74 -3.54
C PHE A 631 -12.71 15.86 -3.70
N ALA A 632 -13.04 16.58 -2.62
CA ALA A 632 -14.01 17.68 -2.64
C ALA A 632 -13.34 19.07 -2.57
N GLY A 633 -12.04 19.14 -2.31
CA GLY A 633 -11.33 20.41 -2.05
C GLY A 633 -11.74 21.09 -0.74
N ARG A 634 -12.56 20.43 0.08
CA ARG A 634 -13.17 20.97 1.28
C ARG A 634 -12.58 20.35 2.54
N ALA A 635 -12.39 21.16 3.57
CA ALA A 635 -11.80 20.72 4.83
C ALA A 635 -12.77 19.84 5.64
N THR A 636 -12.20 18.86 6.35
CA THR A 636 -12.90 17.97 7.29
C THR A 636 -12.25 18.06 8.68
N LEU A 637 -12.74 17.26 9.64
CA LEU A 637 -12.19 17.19 11.00
C LEU A 637 -11.25 16.01 11.21
N GLU A 638 -11.65 14.81 10.84
CA GLU A 638 -10.81 13.61 11.02
C GLU A 638 -9.68 13.53 10.01
N GLY A 639 -8.62 12.79 10.36
CA GLY A 639 -7.49 12.53 9.48
C GLY A 639 -6.54 11.49 10.06
N LEU A 640 -5.55 11.08 9.28
CA LEU A 640 -4.57 10.09 9.74
C LEU A 640 -3.61 10.60 10.81
N TYR A 641 -3.09 11.82 10.65
CA TYR A 641 -2.01 12.33 11.51
C TYR A 641 -2.51 12.94 12.81
N MET A 642 -3.37 12.22 13.52
CA MET A 642 -3.93 12.58 14.82
C MET A 642 -2.88 12.96 15.87
N GLN A 643 -1.76 12.23 15.95
CA GLN A 643 -0.68 12.57 16.89
C GLN A 643 -0.01 13.91 16.56
N ALA A 644 -0.06 14.33 15.29
CA ALA A 644 0.54 15.58 14.83
C ALA A 644 -0.29 16.82 15.17
N SER A 645 -1.50 16.66 15.73
CA SER A 645 -2.38 17.78 16.04
C SER A 645 -2.79 17.81 17.51
N ILE A 646 -2.65 18.98 18.15
CA ILE A 646 -3.19 19.25 19.50
C ILE A 646 -4.73 19.28 19.55
N THR A 647 -5.38 19.39 18.39
CA THR A 647 -6.85 19.48 18.30
C THR A 647 -7.51 18.12 18.15
N ALA A 648 -6.74 17.05 17.95
CA ALA A 648 -7.27 15.70 17.78
C ALA A 648 -8.23 15.29 18.92
N PRO A 649 -7.94 15.57 20.22
CA PRO A 649 -8.89 15.29 21.29
C PRO A 649 -10.25 16.00 21.15
N PHE A 650 -10.27 17.26 20.68
CA PHE A 650 -11.53 17.98 20.44
C PHE A 650 -12.31 17.38 19.26
N VAL A 651 -11.62 16.90 18.23
CA VAL A 651 -12.24 16.20 17.11
C VAL A 651 -12.84 14.87 17.55
N PHE A 652 -12.14 14.09 18.38
CA PHE A 652 -12.67 12.86 18.95
C PHE A 652 -13.92 13.11 19.81
N TYR A 653 -13.95 14.20 20.59
CA TYR A 653 -15.14 14.60 21.32
C TYR A 653 -16.32 14.97 20.41
N ILE A 654 -16.08 15.70 19.31
CA ILE A 654 -17.16 15.97 18.33
C ILE A 654 -17.67 14.66 17.73
N GLN A 655 -16.77 13.75 17.39
CA GLN A 655 -17.11 12.45 16.82
C GLN A 655 -17.95 11.60 17.77
N SER A 656 -17.69 11.60 19.08
CA SER A 656 -18.53 10.88 20.05
C SER A 656 -19.95 11.44 20.19
N LEU A 657 -20.20 12.67 19.73
CA LEU A 657 -21.53 13.27 19.72
C LEU A 657 -22.32 13.00 18.44
N VAL A 658 -21.62 12.79 17.32
CA VAL A 658 -22.26 12.65 15.98
C VAL A 658 -22.23 11.22 15.44
N SER A 659 -21.44 10.34 16.05
CA SER A 659 -21.19 8.99 15.55
C SER A 659 -21.61 7.92 16.55
N ARG A 660 -22.22 6.85 16.05
CA ARG A 660 -22.49 5.65 16.87
C ARG A 660 -21.23 4.91 17.26
N GLU A 661 -20.27 4.83 16.33
CA GLU A 661 -18.97 4.21 16.55
C GLU A 661 -17.93 5.29 16.87
N SER A 662 -17.05 5.01 17.82
CA SER A 662 -15.98 5.93 18.15
C SER A 662 -14.88 5.88 17.09
N SER A 663 -14.51 7.03 16.55
CA SER A 663 -13.34 7.20 15.68
C SER A 663 -12.01 7.26 16.42
N GLN A 664 -12.05 7.13 17.75
CA GLN A 664 -10.95 7.47 18.63
C GLN A 664 -10.06 6.25 18.90
N PRO A 665 -8.79 6.28 18.49
CA PRO A 665 -7.86 5.18 18.74
C PRO A 665 -7.05 5.36 20.04
N PHE A 666 -7.28 6.43 20.81
CA PHE A 666 -6.47 6.82 21.97
C PHE A 666 -7.23 6.60 23.28
N PRO A 667 -7.03 5.51 24.03
CA PRO A 667 -7.89 5.17 25.17
C PRO A 667 -8.05 6.26 26.24
N GLN A 668 -7.09 7.18 26.35
CA GLN A 668 -7.13 8.24 27.38
C GLN A 668 -8.15 9.37 27.12
N TYR A 669 -8.75 9.43 25.93
CA TYR A 669 -9.77 10.43 25.60
C TYR A 669 -11.18 9.81 25.50
N SER A 670 -11.32 8.54 25.91
CA SER A 670 -12.49 7.66 25.66
C SER A 670 -13.58 7.84 26.70
#